data_AF-A0A5B6ULZ6-F1
#
_entry.id   AF-A0A5B6ULZ6-F1
#
_cell.length_a   1.000
_cell.length_b   1.000
_cell.length_c   1.000
_cell.angle_alpha   90.00
_cell.angle_beta   90.00
_cell.angle_gamma   90.00
#
_symmetry.space_group_name_H-M   'P 1'
#
loop_
_entity.id
_entity.type
_entity.pdbx_description
1 polymer ?
#
loop_
_entity_poly.entity_id
_entity_poly.type
_entity_poly.pdbx_seq_one_letter_code
_entity_poly.pdbx_strand_id
1 'polypeptide(L)'
;MYRFASSLASKARAARNTTYQIGSRLSWNRNYAAKDIKFGVEARALMLKGVEELADAVRVTMGPKGRNVVIEQSYGAPKVTKDGVTVAKSIEFKDKVKNVGASLVKQVANATNDVAGDGTTCATVLTRAIFTEGCKSVAAGMNAMDLRRGITMAVDAVVTNLKSRARMISTSEEIAQVGTISANGEREIGELIAKAMEKVGKEGVITIQDGKTLYNELEVVEGMKLDRGYISPYFITNTKNQKCELDDPLILIHEKKVSSLNAVVKVLELALKVCAIKAPGFGENRKSSLHDLAVLTGGEVITEELGMNLEKVDLDMLGTCKKVTVSKDDTVILDGNGDKKAIEERCEQIRSAIDLSTSDYDKEKLQERLAKLSGGVAVLKIGGASEAEVGEKKDRVTDALNATKAAVEEGIVPGGGVALLYASKELDKLPTANFDQKIGVQIIQNALKIGSRLSWNRNYAAKDIKFGVEARALMLKGVEELSDAVRVTMGPKGRNVVIEQSYGAPKVTKDGVTVAKSIEFKDKVKNIGASLVKQVANATNDVAGDGTTCATVLTRAIFTEGCKSVAAGMNAMDLRRGITTAVDAVVTNLKSRARMISTSEEIAQVGTISANGEREIGELIAKAMEKVGKEGVITIEDGKTLYNELEVVEGMKLDRGYISPYFITNTKNQKCELDDPLILIHEKKVSSLNAVVCAIKAPGFGENRKSSLHDLAVLTGGEVITEELGMNLEKVDLDMLGTCKKVTVSKDDTVILDGNGDKKAIEERCEQIRSAIELSTSDYDKEKLQERLAKLSGGVAVLKIGGASEAEVGEKKDRVTDALNATKAAVEEGIVPGGGVALLYASKELDKLPTANFDQKIGVQIIQNALKTPVHTIASNAGVEGAVIVGKLLEQDNPDLGYDAAKGEYVDMVKAGIIDPLKVIRTALVDAASVSSLMTTTEAVVVELPKDEKDVPAMPGGEGTNCLLQALLATA
;
A
#
# COMPACT_ATOMS: atom_id res chain seq x y z
N MET A 1 -105.65 -0.46 19.81
CA MET A 1 -104.31 -0.21 20.42
C MET A 1 -103.63 -1.52 20.81
N TYR A 2 -103.38 -2.37 19.81
CA TYR A 2 -102.67 -3.65 19.89
C TYR A 2 -102.29 -4.00 18.45
N ARG A 3 -101.48 -3.13 17.81
CA ARG A 3 -100.92 -3.23 16.45
C ARG A 3 -100.09 -1.95 16.20
N PHE A 4 -98.94 -1.86 16.86
CA PHE A 4 -97.79 -1.03 16.48
C PHE A 4 -96.51 -1.42 17.28
N ALA A 5 -96.62 -2.37 18.23
CA ALA A 5 -95.51 -2.92 19.02
C ALA A 5 -95.04 -4.33 18.59
N SER A 6 -95.42 -4.84 17.41
CA SER A 6 -95.03 -6.19 16.94
C SER A 6 -94.20 -6.23 15.66
N SER A 7 -93.74 -5.08 15.15
CA SER A 7 -92.78 -5.00 14.03
C SER A 7 -91.31 -4.92 14.49
N LEU A 8 -91.05 -4.80 15.80
CA LEU A 8 -89.70 -4.60 16.35
C LEU A 8 -89.10 -5.82 17.07
N ALA A 9 -89.79 -6.96 17.15
CA ALA A 9 -89.31 -8.14 17.88
C ALA A 9 -89.17 -9.43 17.06
N SER A 10 -89.51 -9.44 15.76
CA SER A 10 -89.37 -10.64 14.90
C SER A 10 -88.23 -10.58 13.88
N LYS A 11 -87.41 -9.51 13.86
CA LYS A 11 -86.12 -9.47 13.13
C LYS A 11 -84.89 -9.63 14.03
N ALA A 12 -85.07 -10.00 15.31
CA ALA A 12 -83.99 -10.19 16.28
C ALA A 12 -83.63 -11.67 16.57
N ARG A 13 -84.18 -12.65 15.84
CA ARG A 13 -83.88 -14.08 16.08
C ARG A 13 -83.60 -14.96 14.86
N ALA A 14 -83.40 -14.38 13.67
CA ALA A 14 -83.06 -15.11 12.44
C ALA A 14 -81.86 -14.54 11.66
N ALA A 15 -80.89 -13.94 12.35
CA ALA A 15 -79.63 -13.47 11.74
C ALA A 15 -78.41 -13.67 12.68
N ARG A 16 -78.38 -14.79 13.41
CA ARG A 16 -77.22 -15.25 14.20
C ARG A 16 -76.68 -16.54 13.61
N ASN A 17 -76.19 -16.44 12.39
CA ASN A 17 -75.10 -17.19 11.80
C ASN A 17 -75.06 -16.77 10.33
N THR A 18 -73.86 -16.46 9.83
CA THR A 18 -73.57 -16.12 8.43
C THR A 18 -73.76 -14.65 8.04
N THR A 19 -72.82 -13.77 8.39
CA THR A 19 -72.11 -12.91 7.39
C THR A 19 -70.94 -12.17 8.04
N TYR A 20 -69.77 -12.38 7.45
CA TYR A 20 -68.65 -11.44 7.33
C TYR A 20 -68.73 -10.15 8.16
N GLN A 21 -68.09 -10.16 9.33
CA GLN A 21 -67.44 -8.96 9.83
C GLN A 21 -65.95 -9.10 9.59
N ILE A 22 -65.48 -8.19 8.74
CA ILE A 22 -64.12 -7.74 8.58
C ILE A 22 -63.61 -7.38 9.98
N GLY A 23 -63.04 -8.39 10.66
CA GLY A 23 -62.33 -8.20 11.90
C GLY A 23 -61.06 -7.45 11.56
N SER A 24 -61.09 -6.14 11.75
CA SER A 24 -59.92 -5.30 11.91
C SER A 24 -58.93 -6.04 12.81
N ARG A 25 -57.88 -6.61 12.21
CA ARG A 25 -56.69 -7.02 12.91
C ARG A 25 -56.27 -5.80 13.71
N LEU A 26 -56.52 -5.83 15.02
CA LEU A 26 -55.93 -4.90 15.96
C LEU A 26 -54.42 -5.15 15.85
N SER A 27 -53.78 -4.46 14.90
CA SER A 27 -52.35 -4.25 14.93
C SER A 27 -52.14 -3.51 16.22
N TRP A 28 -51.64 -4.22 17.22
CA TRP A 28 -50.94 -3.58 18.32
C TRP A 28 -49.75 -2.86 17.69
N ASN A 29 -49.97 -1.61 17.27
CA ASN A 29 -48.92 -0.64 17.03
C ASN A 29 -48.30 -0.34 18.39
N ARG A 30 -47.46 -1.26 18.85
CA ARG A 30 -46.39 -0.92 19.77
C ARG A 30 -45.40 -0.12 18.95
N ASN A 31 -45.38 1.18 19.17
CA ASN A 31 -44.31 2.07 18.74
C ASN A 31 -42.97 1.56 19.28
N TYR A 32 -42.33 0.69 18.53
CA TYR A 32 -40.90 0.45 18.55
C TYR A 32 -40.39 0.86 17.17
N ALA A 33 -39.25 1.58 17.12
CA ALA A 33 -38.58 1.99 15.88
C ALA A 33 -38.69 0.87 14.82
N ALA A 34 -39.42 1.14 13.74
CA ALA A 34 -39.97 0.09 12.87
C ALA A 34 -38.84 -0.70 12.19
N LYS A 35 -38.51 -1.86 12.74
CA LYS A 35 -37.66 -2.86 12.07
C LYS A 35 -38.52 -3.58 11.03
N ASP A 36 -38.02 -3.70 9.81
CA ASP A 36 -38.64 -4.52 8.77
C ASP A 36 -38.53 -6.00 9.15
N ILE A 37 -39.65 -6.73 9.18
CA ILE A 37 -39.72 -8.12 9.62
C ILE A 37 -40.23 -8.97 8.46
N LYS A 38 -39.36 -9.82 7.92
CA LYS A 38 -39.69 -10.83 6.90
C LYS A 38 -39.76 -12.22 7.50
N PHE A 39 -40.70 -13.04 7.03
CA PHE A 39 -40.97 -14.37 7.59
C PHE A 39 -40.74 -15.49 6.56
N GLY A 40 -40.43 -16.68 7.08
CA GLY A 40 -40.49 -17.93 6.31
C GLY A 40 -39.53 -18.03 5.13
N VAL A 41 -40.04 -18.50 4.00
CA VAL A 41 -39.26 -18.81 2.78
C VAL A 41 -38.71 -17.55 2.12
N GLU A 42 -39.46 -16.45 2.12
CA GLU A 42 -39.03 -15.18 1.49
C GLU A 42 -37.76 -14.63 2.16
N ALA A 43 -37.72 -14.62 3.50
CA ALA A 43 -36.54 -14.18 4.24
C ALA A 43 -35.30 -15.04 3.93
N ARG A 44 -35.48 -16.37 3.89
CA ARG A 44 -34.38 -17.30 3.55
C ARG A 44 -33.92 -17.14 2.10
N ALA A 45 -34.83 -16.94 1.15
CA ALA A 45 -34.49 -16.72 -0.25
C ALA A 45 -33.69 -15.43 -0.46
N LEU A 46 -34.05 -14.33 0.22
CA LEU A 46 -33.31 -13.07 0.16
C LEU A 46 -31.93 -13.17 0.83
N MET A 47 -31.84 -13.83 2.00
CA MET A 47 -30.54 -14.11 2.62
C MET A 47 -29.67 -14.99 1.74
N LEU A 48 -30.24 -16.03 1.11
CA LEU A 48 -29.52 -16.93 0.21
C LEU A 48 -28.94 -16.18 -0.98
N LYS A 49 -29.69 -15.26 -1.60
CA LYS A 49 -29.15 -14.39 -2.66
C LYS A 49 -27.94 -13.57 -2.19
N GLY A 50 -27.98 -13.04 -0.97
CA GLY A 50 -26.84 -12.30 -0.40
C GLY A 50 -25.61 -13.18 -0.17
N VAL A 51 -25.83 -14.41 0.33
CA VAL A 51 -24.78 -15.42 0.51
C VAL A 51 -24.18 -15.83 -0.83
N GLU A 52 -25.01 -16.09 -1.85
CA GLU A 52 -24.58 -16.51 -3.19
C GLU A 52 -23.73 -15.44 -3.87
N GLU A 53 -24.19 -14.18 -3.89
CA GLU A 53 -23.47 -13.10 -4.58
C GLU A 53 -22.13 -12.75 -3.91
N LEU A 54 -22.09 -12.72 -2.57
CA LEU A 54 -20.83 -12.51 -1.87
C LEU A 54 -19.87 -13.68 -2.10
N ALA A 55 -20.36 -14.93 -2.05
CA ALA A 55 -19.54 -16.10 -2.30
C ALA A 55 -19.08 -16.21 -3.76
N ASP A 56 -19.88 -15.78 -4.73
CA ASP A 56 -19.48 -15.71 -6.15
C ASP A 56 -18.37 -14.69 -6.38
N ALA A 57 -18.40 -13.55 -5.69
CA ALA A 57 -17.33 -12.55 -5.72
C ALA A 57 -16.03 -13.04 -5.07
N VAL A 58 -16.11 -13.77 -3.95
CA VAL A 58 -14.94 -14.29 -3.22
C VAL A 58 -14.35 -15.53 -3.91
N ARG A 59 -15.18 -16.39 -4.52
CA ARG A 59 -14.73 -17.65 -5.14
C ARG A 59 -13.70 -17.43 -6.26
N VAL A 60 -13.71 -16.28 -6.94
CA VAL A 60 -12.76 -16.01 -8.04
C VAL A 60 -11.30 -16.03 -7.59
N THR A 61 -11.05 -15.82 -6.30
CA THR A 61 -9.69 -15.83 -5.72
C THR A 61 -9.21 -17.23 -5.33
N MET A 62 -10.07 -18.25 -5.41
CA MET A 62 -9.76 -19.59 -4.93
C MET A 62 -8.75 -20.35 -5.82
N GLY A 63 -7.76 -20.96 -5.17
CA GLY A 63 -6.82 -21.90 -5.79
C GLY A 63 -5.59 -21.26 -6.44
N PRO A 64 -4.62 -22.07 -6.90
CA PRO A 64 -3.30 -21.59 -7.38
C PRO A 64 -3.39 -20.76 -8.68
N LYS A 65 -4.51 -20.86 -9.38
CA LYS A 65 -4.83 -20.09 -10.60
C LYS A 65 -5.98 -19.09 -10.36
N GLY A 66 -6.26 -18.77 -9.10
CA GLY A 66 -7.22 -17.76 -8.68
C GLY A 66 -6.87 -16.38 -9.25
N ARG A 67 -7.90 -15.63 -9.61
CA ARG A 67 -7.84 -14.33 -10.26
C ARG A 67 -8.01 -13.20 -9.24
N ASN A 68 -7.61 -11.99 -9.62
CA ASN A 68 -7.68 -10.81 -8.75
C ASN A 68 -9.09 -10.20 -8.73
N VAL A 69 -9.43 -9.58 -7.61
CA VAL A 69 -10.59 -8.68 -7.47
C VAL A 69 -10.07 -7.26 -7.30
N VAL A 70 -10.64 -6.33 -8.07
CA VAL A 70 -10.33 -4.90 -7.97
C VAL A 70 -11.47 -4.21 -7.24
N ILE A 71 -11.13 -3.46 -6.19
CA ILE A 71 -12.07 -2.81 -5.30
C ILE A 71 -11.86 -1.30 -5.39
N GLU A 72 -12.92 -0.56 -5.72
CA GLU A 72 -12.93 0.91 -5.65
C GLU A 72 -12.67 1.37 -4.21
N GLN A 73 -11.79 2.34 -4.05
CA GLN A 73 -11.58 3.04 -2.79
C GLN A 73 -12.17 4.45 -2.89
N SER A 74 -12.75 4.95 -1.80
CA SER A 74 -13.28 6.32 -1.75
C SER A 74 -12.19 7.40 -1.82
N TYR A 75 -10.94 7.03 -1.51
CA TYR A 75 -9.76 7.89 -1.61
C TYR A 75 -8.52 7.05 -1.92
N GLY A 76 -7.70 7.50 -2.87
CA GLY A 76 -6.49 6.80 -3.31
C GLY A 76 -6.71 5.85 -4.50
N ALA A 77 -5.66 5.09 -4.85
CA ALA A 77 -5.71 4.13 -5.95
C ALA A 77 -6.64 2.93 -5.61
N PRO A 78 -7.26 2.29 -6.60
CA PRO A 78 -8.07 1.08 -6.38
C PRO A 78 -7.26 -0.03 -5.69
N LYS A 79 -7.86 -0.76 -4.75
CA LYS A 79 -7.21 -1.91 -4.11
C LYS A 79 -7.37 -3.14 -4.99
N VAL A 80 -6.26 -3.75 -5.39
CA VAL A 80 -6.24 -5.06 -6.04
C VAL A 80 -5.90 -6.10 -4.99
N THR A 81 -6.71 -7.15 -4.84
CA THR A 81 -6.46 -8.18 -3.83
C THR A 81 -6.94 -9.57 -4.26
N LYS A 82 -6.31 -10.59 -3.71
CA LYS A 82 -6.76 -11.99 -3.73
C LYS A 82 -7.30 -12.46 -2.39
N ASP A 83 -7.19 -11.64 -1.35
CA ASP A 83 -7.65 -12.02 -0.02
C ASP A 83 -9.18 -12.02 0.03
N GLY A 84 -9.74 -13.21 0.27
CA GLY A 84 -11.17 -13.45 0.34
C GLY A 84 -11.86 -12.64 1.45
N VAL A 85 -11.20 -12.40 2.59
CA VAL A 85 -11.82 -11.63 3.68
C VAL A 85 -11.88 -10.15 3.35
N THR A 86 -10.85 -9.59 2.70
CA THR A 86 -10.87 -8.21 2.20
C THR A 86 -11.99 -8.02 1.17
N VAL A 87 -12.13 -8.94 0.21
CA VAL A 87 -13.23 -8.90 -0.77
C VAL A 87 -14.59 -8.96 -0.08
N ALA A 88 -14.78 -9.92 0.84
CA ALA A 88 -16.03 -10.07 1.58
C ALA A 88 -16.39 -8.80 2.37
N LYS A 89 -15.42 -8.20 3.08
CA LYS A 89 -15.62 -6.96 3.84
C LYS A 89 -16.09 -5.81 2.95
N SER A 90 -15.54 -5.71 1.74
CA SER A 90 -15.83 -4.62 0.80
C SER A 90 -17.26 -4.62 0.23
N ILE A 91 -17.96 -5.76 0.23
CA ILE A 91 -19.27 -5.91 -0.42
C ILE A 91 -20.40 -5.58 0.57
N GLU A 92 -21.26 -4.63 0.24
CA GLU A 92 -22.49 -4.36 1.01
C GLU A 92 -23.70 -4.32 0.07
N PHE A 93 -24.88 -4.69 0.59
CA PHE A 93 -26.13 -4.79 -0.17
C PHE A 93 -27.15 -3.74 0.29
N LYS A 94 -27.87 -3.12 -0.67
CA LYS A 94 -28.87 -2.05 -0.38
C LYS A 94 -30.05 -2.62 0.40
N ASP A 95 -30.48 -3.82 0.01
CA ASP A 95 -31.48 -4.59 0.72
C ASP A 95 -30.87 -5.11 2.04
N LYS A 96 -31.47 -4.69 3.16
CA LYS A 96 -30.99 -5.04 4.51
C LYS A 96 -31.07 -6.54 4.80
N VAL A 97 -32.10 -7.24 4.33
CA VAL A 97 -32.28 -8.70 4.57
C VAL A 97 -31.26 -9.49 3.76
N LYS A 98 -31.02 -9.07 2.52
CA LYS A 98 -29.92 -9.61 1.70
C LYS A 98 -28.55 -9.34 2.35
N ASN A 99 -28.34 -8.14 2.86
CA ASN A 99 -27.09 -7.76 3.53
C ASN A 99 -26.86 -8.53 4.84
N VAL A 100 -27.92 -8.94 5.54
CA VAL A 100 -27.81 -9.82 6.72
C VAL A 100 -27.21 -11.17 6.31
N GLY A 101 -27.69 -11.79 5.24
CA GLY A 101 -27.11 -13.04 4.71
C GLY A 101 -25.63 -12.90 4.40
N ALA A 102 -25.26 -11.84 3.69
CA ALA A 102 -23.87 -11.53 3.38
C ALA A 102 -23.02 -11.27 4.64
N SER A 103 -23.54 -10.51 5.61
CA SER A 103 -22.85 -10.18 6.86
C SER A 103 -22.53 -11.42 7.70
N LEU A 104 -23.41 -12.43 7.69
CA LEU A 104 -23.12 -13.72 8.34
C LEU A 104 -21.93 -14.43 7.69
N VAL A 105 -21.83 -14.40 6.36
CA VAL A 105 -20.68 -14.98 5.64
C VAL A 105 -19.40 -14.18 5.90
N LYS A 106 -19.48 -12.84 5.99
CA LYS A 106 -18.34 -12.00 6.41
C LYS A 106 -17.84 -12.40 7.79
N GLN A 107 -18.74 -12.70 8.74
CA GLN A 107 -18.35 -13.16 10.07
C GLN A 107 -17.64 -14.51 10.03
N VAL A 108 -18.07 -15.44 9.17
CA VAL A 108 -17.36 -16.71 8.97
C VAL A 108 -15.96 -16.46 8.41
N ALA A 109 -15.83 -15.63 7.37
CA ALA A 109 -14.53 -15.28 6.80
C ALA A 109 -13.60 -14.61 7.83
N ASN A 110 -14.13 -13.71 8.68
CA ASN A 110 -13.37 -13.08 9.76
C ASN A 110 -12.93 -14.11 10.81
N ALA A 111 -13.83 -14.98 11.27
CA ALA A 111 -13.49 -15.99 12.26
C ALA A 111 -12.41 -16.96 11.75
N THR A 112 -12.46 -17.35 10.47
CA THR A 112 -11.40 -18.15 9.85
C THR A 112 -10.08 -17.40 9.78
N ASN A 113 -10.12 -16.11 9.42
CA ASN A 113 -8.92 -15.27 9.38
C ASN A 113 -8.27 -15.11 10.77
N ASP A 114 -9.08 -14.98 11.82
CA ASP A 114 -8.57 -14.79 13.18
C ASP A 114 -7.91 -16.05 13.74
N VAL A 115 -8.37 -17.25 13.32
CA VAL A 115 -7.83 -18.54 13.79
C VAL A 115 -6.67 -19.02 12.92
N ALA A 116 -6.87 -19.11 11.60
CA ALA A 116 -5.91 -19.73 10.69
C ALA A 116 -5.15 -18.70 9.83
N GLY A 117 -5.72 -17.50 9.63
CA GLY A 117 -5.15 -16.47 8.76
C GLY A 117 -5.08 -16.82 7.27
N ASP A 118 -5.57 -17.99 6.86
CA ASP A 118 -5.74 -18.46 5.47
C ASP A 118 -7.03 -19.33 5.40
N GLY A 119 -7.52 -19.63 4.20
CA GLY A 119 -8.70 -20.48 3.97
C GLY A 119 -10.04 -19.74 4.01
N THR A 120 -10.03 -18.41 4.12
CA THR A 120 -11.21 -17.52 4.18
C THR A 120 -12.15 -17.73 2.97
N THR A 121 -11.57 -17.87 1.78
CA THR A 121 -12.30 -18.19 0.54
C THR A 121 -12.95 -19.57 0.59
N CYS A 122 -12.24 -20.58 1.09
CA CYS A 122 -12.76 -21.94 1.22
C CYS A 122 -13.96 -21.99 2.18
N ALA A 123 -13.83 -21.35 3.35
CA ALA A 123 -14.89 -21.24 4.34
C ALA A 123 -16.13 -20.54 3.78
N THR A 124 -15.94 -19.48 2.97
CA THR A 124 -17.01 -18.74 2.30
C THR A 124 -17.77 -19.62 1.29
N VAL A 125 -17.05 -20.38 0.44
CA VAL A 125 -17.65 -21.26 -0.56
C VAL A 125 -18.38 -22.44 0.10
N LEU A 126 -17.80 -23.04 1.14
CA LEU A 126 -18.44 -24.11 1.92
C LEU A 126 -19.70 -23.60 2.62
N THR A 127 -19.67 -22.39 3.19
CA THR A 127 -20.84 -21.77 3.82
C THR A 127 -21.98 -21.62 2.83
N ARG A 128 -21.70 -21.14 1.61
CA ARG A 128 -22.70 -21.07 0.53
C ARG A 128 -23.27 -22.46 0.23
N ALA A 129 -22.43 -23.47 0.04
CA ALA A 129 -22.89 -24.82 -0.33
C ALA A 129 -23.78 -25.44 0.75
N ILE A 130 -23.35 -25.38 2.01
CA ILE A 130 -24.11 -25.89 3.17
C ILE A 130 -25.43 -25.14 3.33
N PHE A 131 -25.42 -23.81 3.22
CA PHE A 131 -26.63 -23.00 3.38
C PHE A 131 -27.63 -23.18 2.25
N THR A 132 -27.15 -23.34 1.01
CA THR A 132 -27.99 -23.60 -0.17
C THR A 132 -28.73 -24.94 -0.04
N GLU A 133 -27.99 -26.01 0.26
CA GLU A 133 -28.59 -27.34 0.47
C GLU A 133 -29.49 -27.36 1.72
N GLY A 134 -29.11 -26.66 2.79
CA GLY A 134 -29.96 -26.49 3.97
C GLY A 134 -31.29 -25.78 3.65
N CYS A 135 -31.27 -24.71 2.85
CA CYS A 135 -32.47 -24.01 2.43
C CYS A 135 -33.40 -24.90 1.59
N LYS A 136 -32.85 -25.73 0.69
CA LYS A 136 -33.61 -26.72 -0.09
C LYS A 136 -34.27 -27.76 0.82
N SER A 137 -33.52 -28.32 1.76
CA SER A 137 -34.01 -29.34 2.69
C SER A 137 -35.12 -28.82 3.60
N VAL A 138 -34.98 -27.59 4.11
CA VAL A 138 -36.04 -26.95 4.91
C VAL A 138 -37.26 -26.59 4.05
N ALA A 139 -37.08 -26.17 2.80
CA ALA A 139 -38.19 -25.93 1.88
C ALA A 139 -38.97 -27.22 1.54
N ALA A 140 -38.29 -28.37 1.56
CA ALA A 140 -38.91 -29.69 1.41
C ALA A 140 -39.64 -30.21 2.66
N GLY A 141 -39.71 -29.41 3.74
CA GLY A 141 -40.50 -29.72 4.94
C GLY A 141 -39.74 -30.40 6.08
N MET A 142 -38.41 -30.52 5.99
CA MET A 142 -37.59 -31.14 7.04
C MET A 142 -37.41 -30.23 8.27
N ASN A 143 -37.16 -30.83 9.43
CA ASN A 143 -36.92 -30.08 10.66
C ASN A 143 -35.51 -29.44 10.69
N ALA A 144 -35.47 -28.11 10.79
CA ALA A 144 -34.21 -27.36 10.77
C ALA A 144 -33.25 -27.70 11.94
N MET A 145 -33.76 -28.07 13.12
CA MET A 145 -32.93 -28.37 14.28
C MET A 145 -32.28 -29.75 14.18
N ASP A 146 -32.98 -30.74 13.64
CA ASP A 146 -32.41 -32.07 13.41
C ASP A 146 -31.45 -32.09 12.23
N LEU A 147 -31.71 -31.30 11.18
CA LEU A 147 -30.73 -31.03 10.12
C LEU A 147 -29.43 -30.47 10.68
N ARG A 148 -29.52 -29.46 11.58
CA ARG A 148 -28.34 -28.87 12.23
C ARG A 148 -27.57 -29.91 13.04
N ARG A 149 -28.24 -30.77 13.80
CA ARG A 149 -27.58 -31.86 14.55
C ARG A 149 -26.83 -32.82 13.63
N GLY A 150 -27.46 -33.25 12.53
CA GLY A 150 -26.82 -34.10 11.52
C GLY A 150 -25.61 -33.43 10.87
N ILE A 151 -25.69 -32.13 10.58
CA ILE A 151 -24.57 -31.33 10.07
C ILE A 151 -23.41 -31.31 11.07
N THR A 152 -23.67 -31.02 12.35
CA THR A 152 -22.61 -30.98 13.38
C THR A 152 -21.91 -32.33 13.52
N MET A 153 -22.67 -33.44 13.56
CA MET A 153 -22.11 -34.79 13.61
C MET A 153 -21.19 -35.10 12.41
N ALA A 154 -21.59 -34.67 11.21
CA ALA A 154 -20.78 -34.85 10.02
C ALA A 154 -19.50 -34.00 10.05
N VAL A 155 -19.57 -32.76 10.55
CA VAL A 155 -18.39 -31.89 10.70
C VAL A 155 -17.40 -32.48 11.69
N ASP A 156 -17.86 -32.96 12.86
CA ASP A 156 -16.99 -33.55 13.88
C ASP A 156 -16.25 -34.78 13.37
N ALA A 157 -16.94 -35.64 12.60
CA ALA A 157 -16.34 -36.81 11.97
C ALA A 157 -15.29 -36.43 10.92
N VAL A 158 -15.57 -35.42 10.08
CA VAL A 158 -14.62 -34.91 9.07
C VAL A 158 -13.38 -34.33 9.74
N VAL A 159 -13.53 -33.49 10.76
CA VAL A 159 -12.41 -32.88 11.49
C VAL A 159 -11.54 -33.95 12.14
N THR A 160 -12.15 -34.96 12.76
CA THR A 160 -11.42 -36.08 13.38
C THR A 160 -10.62 -36.87 12.33
N ASN A 161 -11.21 -37.12 11.16
CA ASN A 161 -10.52 -37.80 10.07
C ASN A 161 -9.33 -36.98 9.53
N LEU A 162 -9.49 -35.66 9.37
CA LEU A 162 -8.43 -34.77 8.93
C LEU A 162 -7.25 -34.76 9.91
N LYS A 163 -7.52 -34.66 11.22
CA LYS A 163 -6.48 -34.73 12.25
C LYS A 163 -5.70 -36.04 12.23
N SER A 164 -6.37 -37.17 11.97
CA SER A 164 -5.71 -38.47 11.85
C SER A 164 -4.80 -38.62 10.62
N ARG A 165 -4.96 -37.76 9.61
CA ARG A 165 -4.21 -37.79 8.33
C ARG A 165 -3.17 -36.68 8.23
N ALA A 166 -3.11 -35.76 9.20
CA ALA A 166 -2.19 -34.64 9.19
C ALA A 166 -0.74 -35.12 9.38
N ARG A 167 0.19 -34.57 8.59
CA ARG A 167 1.63 -34.83 8.70
C ARG A 167 2.33 -33.58 9.21
N MET A 168 3.06 -33.67 10.32
CA MET A 168 3.87 -32.56 10.82
C MET A 168 5.06 -32.27 9.89
N ILE A 169 5.36 -30.99 9.72
CA ILE A 169 6.55 -30.50 9.00
C ILE A 169 7.52 -29.85 9.98
N SER A 170 8.82 -29.95 9.71
CA SER A 170 9.86 -29.37 10.57
C SER A 170 11.07 -28.84 9.83
N THR A 171 11.22 -29.19 8.55
CA THR A 171 12.38 -28.79 7.75
C THR A 171 12.16 -27.45 7.04
N SER A 172 13.23 -26.66 6.88
CA SER A 172 13.19 -25.38 6.17
C SER A 172 12.72 -25.54 4.71
N GLU A 173 13.06 -26.66 4.06
CA GLU A 173 12.59 -27.00 2.70
C GLU A 173 11.08 -27.25 2.64
N GLU A 174 10.50 -28.00 3.58
CA GLU A 174 9.05 -28.22 3.66
C GLU A 174 8.30 -26.90 3.93
N ILE A 175 8.84 -26.04 4.81
CA ILE A 175 8.29 -24.72 5.08
C ILE A 175 8.33 -23.84 3.82
N ALA A 176 9.47 -23.82 3.12
CA ALA A 176 9.62 -23.08 1.86
C ALA A 176 8.65 -23.60 0.80
N GLN A 177 8.42 -24.91 0.74
CA GLN A 177 7.46 -25.51 -0.18
C GLN A 177 6.03 -25.07 0.11
N VAL A 178 5.60 -25.12 1.38
CA VAL A 178 4.26 -24.64 1.79
C VAL A 178 4.12 -23.15 1.48
N GLY A 179 5.11 -22.34 1.87
CA GLY A 179 5.13 -20.91 1.59
C GLY A 179 5.07 -20.59 0.10
N THR A 180 5.79 -21.35 -0.74
CA THR A 180 5.78 -21.21 -2.20
C THR A 180 4.39 -21.52 -2.78
N ILE A 181 3.74 -22.58 -2.32
CA ILE A 181 2.41 -22.97 -2.79
C ILE A 181 1.38 -21.89 -2.43
N SER A 182 1.40 -21.42 -1.18
CA SER A 182 0.51 -20.36 -0.71
C SER A 182 0.81 -19.00 -1.35
N ALA A 183 2.06 -18.73 -1.71
CA ALA A 183 2.48 -17.55 -2.45
C ALA A 183 2.25 -17.67 -3.97
N ASN A 184 1.27 -18.46 -4.43
CA ASN A 184 0.94 -18.65 -5.85
C ASN A 184 2.11 -19.14 -6.72
N GLY A 185 2.97 -19.99 -6.17
CA GLY A 185 4.13 -20.57 -6.86
C GLY A 185 5.35 -19.65 -6.95
N GLU A 186 5.36 -18.52 -6.24
CA GLU A 186 6.55 -17.66 -6.12
C GLU A 186 7.51 -18.22 -5.09
N ARG A 187 8.57 -18.86 -5.60
CA ARG A 187 9.58 -19.51 -4.79
C ARG A 187 10.38 -18.52 -3.93
N GLU A 188 10.62 -17.31 -4.44
CA GLU A 188 11.33 -16.25 -3.70
C GLU A 188 10.64 -15.93 -2.37
N ILE A 189 9.30 -15.78 -2.37
CA ILE A 189 8.52 -15.53 -1.15
C ILE A 189 8.58 -16.73 -0.21
N GLY A 190 8.44 -17.95 -0.73
CA GLY A 190 8.51 -19.17 0.09
C GLY A 190 9.87 -19.33 0.78
N GLU A 191 10.96 -19.11 0.05
CA GLU A 191 12.32 -19.15 0.61
C GLU A 191 12.57 -18.04 1.62
N LEU A 192 12.03 -16.84 1.39
CA LEU A 192 12.15 -15.69 2.28
C LEU A 192 11.39 -15.92 3.59
N ILE A 193 10.19 -16.52 3.54
CA ILE A 193 9.43 -16.94 4.73
C ILE A 193 10.19 -18.03 5.49
N ALA A 194 10.72 -19.04 4.79
CA ALA A 194 11.49 -20.11 5.43
C ALA A 194 12.75 -19.59 6.13
N LYS A 195 13.52 -18.71 5.46
CA LYS A 195 14.68 -18.03 6.07
C LYS A 195 14.29 -17.17 7.26
N ALA A 196 13.14 -16.48 7.21
CA ALA A 196 12.64 -15.71 8.34
C ALA A 196 12.33 -16.64 9.53
N MET A 197 11.55 -17.71 9.30
CA MET A 197 11.17 -18.69 10.33
C MET A 197 12.39 -19.43 10.92
N GLU A 198 13.41 -19.71 10.11
CA GLU A 198 14.66 -20.31 10.56
C GLU A 198 15.45 -19.38 11.49
N LYS A 199 15.48 -18.08 11.18
CA LYS A 199 16.16 -17.08 12.02
C LYS A 199 15.41 -16.76 13.32
N VAL A 200 14.08 -16.70 13.29
CA VAL A 200 13.28 -16.33 14.47
C VAL A 200 12.80 -17.52 15.31
N GLY A 201 12.88 -18.74 14.77
CA GLY A 201 12.34 -19.95 15.39
C GLY A 201 10.82 -20.10 15.24
N LYS A 202 10.27 -21.24 15.69
CA LYS A 202 8.85 -21.61 15.52
C LYS A 202 7.87 -20.58 16.09
N GLU A 203 8.23 -20.01 17.23
CA GLU A 203 7.44 -19.04 18.00
C GLU A 203 7.86 -17.57 17.72
N GLY A 204 8.78 -17.39 16.76
CA GLY A 204 9.31 -16.09 16.40
C GLY A 204 8.30 -15.22 15.66
N VAL A 205 8.46 -13.90 15.81
CA VAL A 205 7.50 -12.94 15.26
C VAL A 205 7.98 -12.50 13.89
N ILE A 206 7.14 -12.69 12.88
CA ILE A 206 7.38 -12.20 11.54
C ILE A 206 6.36 -11.07 11.28
N THR A 207 6.87 -9.88 11.01
CA THR A 207 6.08 -8.69 10.68
C THR A 207 6.32 -8.30 9.22
N ILE A 208 5.28 -7.81 8.55
CA ILE A 208 5.35 -7.43 7.14
C ILE A 208 5.17 -5.92 7.02
N GLN A 209 6.11 -5.26 6.36
CA GLN A 209 6.15 -3.81 6.13
C GLN A 209 6.23 -3.49 4.64
N ASP A 210 5.82 -2.28 4.29
CA ASP A 210 5.89 -1.80 2.91
C ASP A 210 7.36 -1.44 2.61
N GLY A 211 7.93 -2.11 1.61
CA GLY A 211 9.28 -1.81 1.11
C GLY A 211 9.25 -0.56 0.23
N LYS A 212 10.36 0.19 0.24
CA LYS A 212 10.59 1.32 -0.68
C LYS A 212 11.33 0.91 -1.95
N THR A 213 11.82 -0.33 -1.99
CA THR A 213 12.61 -0.88 -3.08
C THR A 213 11.74 -1.76 -3.97
N LEU A 214 12.26 -2.12 -5.15
CA LEU A 214 11.59 -3.04 -6.07
C LEU A 214 11.61 -4.50 -5.57
N TYR A 215 12.55 -4.83 -4.70
CA TYR A 215 12.84 -6.20 -4.25
C TYR A 215 12.38 -6.42 -2.80
N ASN A 216 12.17 -7.69 -2.44
CA ASN A 216 11.80 -8.05 -1.08
C ASN A 216 13.06 -8.14 -0.21
N GLU A 217 12.98 -7.60 1.00
CA GLU A 217 14.09 -7.58 1.96
C GLU A 217 13.67 -8.24 3.28
N LEU A 218 14.60 -8.98 3.88
CA LEU A 218 14.45 -9.58 5.21
C LEU A 218 15.43 -8.89 6.16
N GLU A 219 14.88 -8.15 7.13
CA GLU A 219 15.63 -7.60 8.25
C GLU A 219 15.31 -8.41 9.50
N VAL A 220 16.34 -8.80 10.25
CA VAL A 220 16.13 -9.39 11.58
C VAL A 220 16.55 -8.35 12.59
N VAL A 221 15.58 -7.94 13.41
CA VAL A 221 15.73 -6.96 14.47
C VAL A 221 15.48 -7.65 15.81
N GLU A 222 16.10 -7.14 16.87
CA GLU A 222 15.83 -7.65 18.21
C GLU A 222 14.45 -7.16 18.64
N GLY A 223 13.62 -7.99 19.26
CA GLY A 223 12.26 -7.56 19.63
C GLY A 223 11.39 -8.66 20.21
N MET A 224 10.19 -8.28 20.66
CA MET A 224 9.24 -9.15 21.37
C MET A 224 7.80 -8.84 20.96
N LYS A 225 6.94 -9.88 20.94
CA LYS A 225 5.48 -9.74 20.81
C LYS A 225 4.76 -10.17 22.08
N LEU A 226 3.72 -9.43 22.44
CA LEU A 226 2.84 -9.66 23.58
C LEU A 226 1.39 -9.82 23.10
N ASP A 227 0.62 -10.71 23.74
CA ASP A 227 -0.79 -11.00 23.38
C ASP A 227 -1.78 -10.02 24.06
N ARG A 228 -1.38 -8.75 24.11
CA ARG A 228 -2.19 -7.65 24.66
C ARG A 228 -2.04 -6.40 23.81
N GLY A 229 -3.17 -5.84 23.40
CA GLY A 229 -3.25 -4.59 22.65
C GLY A 229 -3.45 -3.33 23.49
N TYR A 230 -3.86 -2.25 22.83
CA TYR A 230 -4.05 -0.93 23.44
C TYR A 230 -5.25 -0.89 24.39
N ILE A 231 -5.16 -0.07 25.43
CA ILE A 231 -6.22 0.07 26.45
C ILE A 231 -7.45 0.81 25.88
N SER A 232 -7.24 1.73 24.94
CA SER A 232 -8.27 2.61 24.38
C SER A 232 -8.07 2.86 22.88
N PRO A 233 -9.13 2.86 22.05
CA PRO A 233 -9.05 3.22 20.64
C PRO A 233 -8.51 4.63 20.35
N TYR A 234 -8.52 5.53 21.34
CA TYR A 234 -7.92 6.86 21.20
C TYR A 234 -6.40 6.84 20.99
N PHE A 235 -5.72 5.72 21.24
CA PHE A 235 -4.30 5.55 20.94
C PHE A 235 -4.03 5.22 19.46
N ILE A 236 -5.06 5.02 18.62
CA ILE A 236 -4.87 4.66 17.21
C ILE A 236 -4.25 5.85 16.46
N THR A 237 -3.02 5.68 15.98
CA THR A 237 -2.35 6.65 15.10
C THR A 237 -2.63 6.36 13.63
N ASN A 238 -2.83 5.09 13.26
CA ASN A 238 -3.15 4.66 11.90
C ASN A 238 -4.60 4.19 11.80
N THR A 239 -5.47 5.06 11.29
CA THR A 239 -6.91 4.80 11.15
C THR A 239 -7.24 3.71 10.12
N LYS A 240 -6.37 3.49 9.12
CA LYS A 240 -6.57 2.45 8.09
C LYS A 240 -6.44 1.05 8.68
N ASN A 241 -5.41 0.84 9.51
CA ASN A 241 -5.10 -0.47 10.09
C ASN A 241 -5.65 -0.66 11.50
N GLN A 242 -6.21 0.38 12.12
CA GLN A 242 -6.65 0.38 13.52
C GLN A 242 -5.49 0.00 14.47
N LYS A 243 -4.29 0.55 14.22
CA LYS A 243 -3.07 0.30 15.00
C LYS A 243 -2.50 1.59 15.58
N CYS A 244 -1.87 1.49 16.74
CA CYS A 244 -0.99 2.51 17.31
C CYS A 244 0.45 2.18 16.91
N GLU A 245 0.99 2.97 16.00
CA GLU A 245 2.38 2.90 15.53
C GLU A 245 3.10 4.16 16.01
N LEU A 246 4.16 3.97 16.81
CA LEU A 246 4.97 5.06 17.37
C LEU A 246 6.47 4.80 17.15
N ASP A 247 7.18 5.83 16.70
CA ASP A 247 8.64 5.82 16.53
C ASP A 247 9.36 6.51 17.71
N ASP A 248 10.37 5.82 18.24
CA ASP A 248 11.10 6.06 19.49
C ASP A 248 10.17 6.44 20.66
N PRO A 249 9.25 5.55 21.07
CA PRO A 249 8.39 5.79 22.21
C PRO A 249 9.04 5.36 23.52
N LEU A 250 8.67 6.06 24.59
CA LEU A 250 8.85 5.60 25.96
C LEU A 250 7.75 4.57 26.28
N ILE A 251 8.11 3.46 26.92
CA ILE A 251 7.18 2.38 27.26
C ILE A 251 6.91 2.43 28.76
N LEU A 252 5.64 2.64 29.10
CA LEU A 252 5.16 2.57 30.48
C LEU A 252 4.79 1.12 30.84
N ILE A 253 5.54 0.53 31.77
CA ILE A 253 5.33 -0.83 32.27
C ILE A 253 4.68 -0.76 33.66
N HIS A 254 3.40 -1.09 33.73
CA HIS A 254 2.62 -1.01 34.97
C HIS A 254 1.82 -2.29 35.23
N GLU A 255 1.91 -2.82 36.45
CA GLU A 255 1.33 -4.12 36.79
C GLU A 255 -0.21 -4.13 36.88
N LYS A 256 -0.81 -3.04 37.40
CA LYS A 256 -2.26 -2.93 37.59
C LYS A 256 -2.96 -2.28 36.40
N LYS A 257 -4.27 -2.53 36.28
CA LYS A 257 -5.11 -1.89 35.25
C LYS A 257 -5.11 -0.37 35.45
N VAL A 258 -4.62 0.36 34.45
CA VAL A 258 -4.82 1.80 34.35
C VAL A 258 -6.32 2.05 34.18
N SER A 259 -6.95 2.63 35.20
CA SER A 259 -8.41 2.77 35.30
C SER A 259 -8.90 4.19 35.04
N SER A 260 -8.04 5.21 35.18
CA SER A 260 -8.36 6.60 34.86
C SER A 260 -7.26 7.21 33.98
N LEU A 261 -7.65 8.07 33.04
CA LEU A 261 -6.71 8.77 32.18
C LEU A 261 -5.85 9.75 33.01
N ASN A 262 -6.45 10.37 34.04
CA ASN A 262 -5.79 11.33 34.94
C ASN A 262 -4.52 10.77 35.62
N ALA A 263 -4.48 9.46 35.90
CA ALA A 263 -3.30 8.82 36.48
C ALA A 263 -2.10 8.75 35.51
N VAL A 264 -2.35 8.83 34.20
CA VAL A 264 -1.32 8.80 33.14
C VAL A 264 -1.02 10.20 32.61
N VAL A 265 -1.90 11.18 32.84
CA VAL A 265 -1.74 12.57 32.33
C VAL A 265 -0.39 13.16 32.73
N LYS A 266 0.06 12.99 33.98
CA LYS A 266 1.37 13.50 34.44
C LYS A 266 2.56 12.83 33.72
N VAL A 267 2.46 11.53 33.41
CA VAL A 267 3.48 10.79 32.63
C VAL A 267 3.44 11.18 31.15
N LEU A 268 2.26 11.47 30.60
CA LEU A 268 2.05 11.96 29.24
C LEU A 268 2.48 13.43 29.07
N GLU A 269 2.34 14.24 30.11
CA GLU A 269 2.81 15.64 30.18
C GLU A 269 4.35 15.70 30.22
N LEU A 270 5.00 14.74 30.88
CA LEU A 270 6.47 14.61 30.92
C LEU A 270 7.05 14.02 29.61
N ALA A 271 6.24 13.36 28.78
CA ALA A 271 6.70 12.75 27.53
C ALA A 271 5.59 12.61 26.46
N LEU A 272 5.78 13.27 25.31
CA LEU A 272 4.81 13.27 24.19
C LEU A 272 4.57 11.93 23.49
N LYS A 273 5.43 10.93 23.75
CA LYS A 273 5.41 9.64 23.05
C LYS A 273 5.49 8.48 24.03
N VAL A 274 4.56 8.42 24.98
CA VAL A 274 4.44 7.27 25.89
C VAL A 274 3.45 6.25 25.33
N CYS A 275 3.89 5.01 25.18
CA CYS A 275 3.04 3.87 24.87
C CYS A 275 2.76 3.08 26.15
N ALA A 276 1.52 3.13 26.63
CA ALA A 276 1.08 2.32 27.76
C ALA A 276 0.66 0.93 27.28
N ILE A 277 1.40 -0.10 27.69
CA ILE A 277 1.11 -1.49 27.33
C ILE A 277 0.32 -2.14 28.47
N LYS A 278 -0.73 -2.87 28.11
CA LYS A 278 -1.51 -3.64 29.08
C LYS A 278 -0.70 -4.85 29.57
N ALA A 279 -0.63 -5.05 30.88
CA ALA A 279 0.11 -6.16 31.48
C ALA A 279 -0.30 -7.54 30.88
N PRO A 280 0.67 -8.32 30.35
CA PRO A 280 0.41 -9.66 29.82
C PRO A 280 0.18 -10.68 30.96
N GLY A 281 -0.76 -11.61 30.76
CA GLY A 281 -1.02 -12.71 31.71
C GLY A 281 -1.75 -12.37 33.02
N PHE A 282 -1.83 -13.36 33.91
CA PHE A 282 -2.46 -13.31 35.24
C PHE A 282 -1.56 -14.01 36.27
N GLY A 283 -1.62 -13.59 37.54
CA GLY A 283 -0.84 -14.21 38.63
C GLY A 283 0.67 -14.03 38.49
N GLU A 284 1.46 -15.02 38.91
CA GLU A 284 2.94 -14.96 38.89
C GLU A 284 3.53 -14.82 37.49
N ASN A 285 2.91 -15.46 36.49
CA ASN A 285 3.30 -15.34 35.08
C ASN A 285 3.26 -13.89 34.56
N ARG A 286 2.40 -13.04 35.14
CA ARG A 286 2.37 -11.60 34.82
C ARG A 286 3.63 -10.90 35.28
N LYS A 287 4.05 -11.12 36.53
CA LYS A 287 5.25 -10.49 37.11
C LYS A 287 6.48 -10.89 36.31
N SER A 288 6.60 -12.18 35.97
CA SER A 288 7.72 -12.66 35.19
C SER A 288 7.74 -12.10 33.76
N SER A 289 6.58 -11.98 33.10
CA SER A 289 6.48 -11.39 31.75
C SER A 289 6.75 -9.88 31.73
N LEU A 290 6.34 -9.14 32.77
CA LEU A 290 6.67 -7.71 32.91
C LEU A 290 8.16 -7.51 33.16
N HIS A 291 8.78 -8.41 33.93
CA HIS A 291 10.23 -8.40 34.13
C HIS A 291 10.99 -8.70 32.83
N ASP A 292 10.51 -9.64 32.01
CA ASP A 292 11.11 -9.93 30.70
C ASP A 292 11.02 -8.70 29.77
N LEU A 293 9.90 -7.98 29.81
CA LEU A 293 9.69 -6.73 29.08
C LEU A 293 10.59 -5.58 29.58
N ALA A 294 10.76 -5.45 30.90
CA ALA A 294 11.67 -4.50 31.52
C ALA A 294 13.11 -4.73 31.07
N VAL A 295 13.58 -5.99 31.10
CA VAL A 295 14.92 -6.37 30.63
C VAL A 295 15.11 -6.07 29.15
N LEU A 296 14.11 -6.33 28.29
CA LEU A 296 14.19 -6.03 26.85
C LEU A 296 14.25 -4.53 26.53
N THR A 297 13.52 -3.71 27.29
CA THR A 297 13.36 -2.27 27.01
C THR A 297 14.28 -1.38 27.86
N GLY A 298 15.01 -1.97 28.81
CA GLY A 298 15.86 -1.25 29.76
C GLY A 298 15.08 -0.44 30.81
N GLY A 299 13.78 -0.70 30.99
CA GLY A 299 12.92 0.02 31.94
C GLY A 299 12.71 -0.74 33.25
N GLU A 300 12.06 -0.10 34.22
CA GLU A 300 11.69 -0.70 35.51
C GLU A 300 10.20 -1.07 35.56
N VAL A 301 9.86 -2.19 36.22
CA VAL A 301 8.46 -2.59 36.42
C VAL A 301 7.89 -1.79 37.60
N ILE A 302 6.91 -0.94 37.34
CA ILE A 302 6.25 -0.15 38.39
C ILE A 302 5.21 -1.03 39.10
N THR A 303 5.48 -1.33 40.38
CA THR A 303 4.59 -2.12 41.26
C THR A 303 4.35 -1.42 42.59
N GLU A 304 3.11 -1.47 43.08
CA GLU A 304 2.77 -0.92 44.40
C GLU A 304 3.39 -1.74 45.55
N GLU A 305 3.74 -3.01 45.31
CA GLU A 305 4.42 -3.88 46.28
C GLU A 305 5.84 -3.39 46.61
N LEU A 306 6.50 -2.70 45.67
CA LEU A 306 7.79 -2.06 45.86
C LEU A 306 7.66 -0.60 46.34
N GLY A 307 6.46 -0.14 46.68
CA GLY A 307 6.21 1.23 47.17
C GLY A 307 6.23 2.32 46.08
N MET A 308 6.19 1.93 44.81
CA MET A 308 6.17 2.83 43.66
C MET A 308 4.73 3.09 43.19
N ASN A 309 4.38 4.37 43.00
CA ASN A 309 3.09 4.82 42.47
C ASN A 309 3.31 5.55 41.14
N LEU A 310 2.31 5.54 40.25
CA LEU A 310 2.30 6.28 38.97
C LEU A 310 2.62 7.77 39.10
N GLU A 311 2.44 8.35 40.29
CA GLU A 311 2.69 9.76 40.58
C GLU A 311 4.17 10.10 40.85
N LYS A 312 5.00 9.09 41.12
CA LYS A 312 6.45 9.17 41.45
C LYS A 312 7.36 8.57 40.37
N VAL A 313 6.86 8.46 39.14
CA VAL A 313 7.59 7.86 38.02
C VAL A 313 8.45 8.93 37.35
N ASP A 314 9.76 8.69 37.28
CA ASP A 314 10.71 9.51 36.53
C ASP A 314 10.94 8.96 35.11
N LEU A 315 11.46 9.78 34.19
CA LEU A 315 11.69 9.39 32.79
C LEU A 315 12.66 8.21 32.65
N ASP A 316 13.62 8.10 33.56
CA ASP A 316 14.68 7.08 33.54
C ASP A 316 14.14 5.68 33.92
N MET A 317 12.96 5.61 34.52
CA MET A 317 12.29 4.34 34.89
C MET A 317 11.49 3.74 33.72
N LEU A 318 11.28 4.49 32.64
CA LEU A 318 10.51 4.03 31.48
C LEU A 318 11.42 3.31 30.48
N GLY A 319 10.92 2.21 29.93
CA GLY A 319 11.64 1.48 28.89
C GLY A 319 11.71 2.27 27.58
N THR A 320 12.74 2.04 26.78
CA THR A 320 12.88 2.64 25.44
C THR A 320 12.97 1.56 24.36
N CYS A 321 12.42 1.86 23.19
CA CYS A 321 12.56 1.05 22.00
C CYS A 321 12.55 1.93 20.75
N LYS A 322 13.03 1.40 19.63
CA LYS A 322 13.02 2.13 18.35
C LYS A 322 11.63 2.24 17.75
N LYS A 323 10.83 1.16 17.83
CA LYS A 323 9.48 1.14 17.28
C LYS A 323 8.57 0.20 18.05
N VAL A 324 7.37 0.67 18.39
CA VAL A 324 6.30 -0.16 18.94
C VAL A 324 5.08 -0.13 18.02
N THR A 325 4.48 -1.29 17.82
CA THR A 325 3.22 -1.45 17.09
C THR A 325 2.21 -2.13 18.01
N VAL A 326 1.14 -1.44 18.38
CA VAL A 326 0.09 -1.96 19.25
C VAL A 326 -1.21 -2.07 18.45
N SER A 327 -1.74 -3.28 18.34
CA SER A 327 -3.07 -3.54 17.79
C SER A 327 -4.10 -3.66 18.91
N LYS A 328 -5.32 -4.10 18.58
CA LYS A 328 -6.35 -4.41 19.58
C LYS A 328 -5.98 -5.64 20.42
N ASP A 329 -5.30 -6.61 19.83
CA ASP A 329 -5.11 -7.94 20.41
C ASP A 329 -3.64 -8.20 20.80
N ASP A 330 -2.67 -7.54 20.14
CA ASP A 330 -1.24 -7.74 20.36
C ASP A 330 -0.40 -6.44 20.39
N THR A 331 0.80 -6.53 20.95
CA THR A 331 1.83 -5.48 20.95
C THR A 331 3.15 -6.06 20.45
N VAL A 332 3.80 -5.42 19.48
CA VAL A 332 5.13 -5.79 18.97
C VAL A 332 6.11 -4.65 19.26
N ILE A 333 7.21 -4.96 19.92
CA ILE A 333 8.31 -4.05 20.23
C ILE A 333 9.52 -4.45 19.38
N LEU A 334 10.10 -3.47 18.68
CA LEU A 334 11.26 -3.63 17.82
C LEU A 334 12.42 -2.77 18.33
N ASP A 335 13.62 -3.36 18.34
CA ASP A 335 14.88 -2.84 18.85
C ASP A 335 14.69 -2.18 20.24
N GLY A 336 14.48 -3.01 21.27
CA GLY A 336 14.46 -2.56 22.66
C GLY A 336 15.86 -2.17 23.14
N ASN A 337 15.97 -1.12 23.95
CA ASN A 337 17.26 -0.58 24.40
C ASN A 337 17.82 -1.28 25.66
N GLY A 338 17.42 -2.52 25.92
CA GLY A 338 17.92 -3.32 27.04
C GLY A 338 19.37 -3.75 26.85
N ASP A 339 20.09 -3.99 27.96
CA ASP A 339 21.46 -4.51 27.90
C ASP A 339 21.46 -5.95 27.37
N LYS A 340 22.22 -6.20 26.30
CA LYS A 340 22.31 -7.52 25.64
C LYS A 340 22.75 -8.61 26.59
N LYS A 341 23.65 -8.30 27.54
CA LYS A 341 24.09 -9.26 28.55
C LYS A 341 22.96 -9.66 29.50
N ALA A 342 22.16 -8.69 29.93
CA ALA A 342 21.01 -8.96 30.81
C ALA A 342 19.93 -9.78 30.10
N ILE A 343 19.73 -9.56 28.79
CA ILE A 343 18.82 -10.36 27.96
C ILE A 343 19.32 -11.79 27.85
N GLU A 344 20.61 -12.01 27.56
CA GLU A 344 21.21 -13.35 27.46
C GLU A 344 21.15 -14.12 28.80
N GLU A 345 21.54 -13.48 29.91
CA GLU A 345 21.43 -14.06 31.25
C GLU A 345 19.99 -14.44 31.58
N ARG A 346 19.03 -13.57 31.24
CA ARG A 346 17.61 -13.85 31.45
C ARG A 346 17.13 -15.03 30.61
N CYS A 347 17.60 -15.16 29.37
CA CYS A 347 17.29 -16.31 28.52
C CYS A 347 17.85 -17.62 29.10
N GLU A 348 19.07 -17.61 29.64
CA GLU A 348 19.67 -18.78 30.32
C GLU A 348 18.91 -19.18 31.60
N GLN A 349 18.44 -18.20 32.38
CA GLN A 349 17.58 -18.46 33.54
C GLN A 349 16.28 -19.16 33.12
N ILE A 350 15.63 -18.72 32.05
CA ILE A 350 14.40 -19.34 31.55
C ILE A 350 14.69 -20.74 31.00
N ARG A 351 15.79 -20.95 30.25
CA ARG A 351 16.23 -22.29 29.79
C ARG A 351 16.43 -23.26 30.95
N SER A 352 17.13 -22.83 31.99
CA SER A 352 17.36 -23.64 33.19
C SER A 352 16.04 -23.97 33.91
N ALA A 353 15.08 -23.05 33.94
CA ALA A 353 13.75 -23.28 34.51
C ALA A 353 12.91 -24.28 33.70
N ILE A 354 13.08 -24.34 32.36
CA ILE A 354 12.43 -25.35 31.50
C ILE A 354 12.94 -26.75 31.85
N ASP A 355 14.26 -26.90 32.00
CA ASP A 355 14.91 -28.19 32.28
C ASP A 355 14.54 -28.73 33.67
N LEU A 356 14.36 -27.83 34.64
CA LEU A 356 13.99 -28.17 36.02
C LEU A 356 12.48 -28.41 36.23
N SER A 357 11.64 -27.97 35.29
CA SER A 357 10.19 -28.13 35.41
C SER A 357 9.76 -29.59 35.18
N THR A 358 8.78 -30.06 35.96
CA THR A 358 8.19 -31.41 35.84
C THR A 358 6.79 -31.40 35.20
N SER A 359 6.23 -30.22 34.96
CA SER A 359 4.89 -30.00 34.42
C SER A 359 4.96 -29.62 32.94
N ASP A 360 4.26 -30.36 32.09
CA ASP A 360 4.21 -30.10 30.64
C ASP A 360 3.62 -28.70 30.34
N TYR A 361 2.64 -28.25 31.13
CA TYR A 361 2.05 -26.92 31.04
C TYR A 361 3.06 -25.81 31.35
N ASP A 362 3.90 -25.99 32.38
CA ASP A 362 4.89 -24.99 32.77
C ASP A 362 6.06 -24.95 31.79
N LYS A 363 6.47 -26.10 31.24
CA LYS A 363 7.46 -26.18 30.16
C LYS A 363 7.00 -25.43 28.92
N GLU A 364 5.76 -25.64 28.50
CA GLU A 364 5.17 -24.95 27.34
C GLU A 364 5.14 -23.42 27.57
N LYS A 365 4.71 -22.97 28.75
CA LYS A 365 4.67 -21.53 29.09
C LYS A 365 6.05 -20.88 29.20
N LEU A 366 7.04 -21.60 29.73
CA LEU A 366 8.42 -21.12 29.80
C LEU A 366 9.10 -21.12 28.42
N GLN A 367 8.79 -22.10 27.56
CA GLN A 367 9.24 -22.11 26.16
C GLN A 367 8.65 -20.95 25.36
N GLU A 368 7.36 -20.65 25.56
CA GLU A 368 6.68 -19.48 24.95
C GLU A 368 7.35 -18.16 25.37
N ARG A 369 7.69 -18.01 26.66
CA ARG A 369 8.39 -16.84 27.19
C ARG A 369 9.83 -16.72 26.68
N LEU A 370 10.56 -17.83 26.66
CA LEU A 370 11.90 -17.88 26.10
C LEU A 370 11.85 -17.44 24.64
N ALA A 371 10.94 -17.97 23.84
CA ALA A 371 10.84 -17.60 22.43
C ALA A 371 10.44 -16.13 22.21
N LYS A 372 9.55 -15.58 23.05
CA LYS A 372 9.21 -14.15 22.99
C LYS A 372 10.39 -13.24 23.33
N LEU A 373 11.28 -13.65 24.23
CA LEU A 373 12.44 -12.87 24.67
C LEU A 373 13.68 -13.06 23.77
N SER A 374 13.90 -14.30 23.29
CA SER A 374 15.08 -14.70 22.51
C SER A 374 14.86 -14.81 21.00
N GLY A 375 13.61 -14.91 20.55
CA GLY A 375 13.27 -15.28 19.17
C GLY A 375 13.52 -14.20 18.14
N GLY A 376 13.86 -12.97 18.55
CA GLY A 376 13.99 -11.86 17.63
C GLY A 376 12.71 -11.60 16.83
N VAL A 377 12.72 -10.54 16.02
CA VAL A 377 11.62 -10.20 15.12
C VAL A 377 12.17 -10.10 13.72
N ALA A 378 11.59 -10.86 12.79
CA ALA A 378 11.85 -10.69 11.38
C ALA A 378 10.89 -9.65 10.82
N VAL A 379 11.43 -8.65 10.14
CA VAL A 379 10.69 -7.66 9.38
C VAL A 379 10.88 -7.99 7.90
N LEU A 380 9.80 -8.39 7.25
CA LEU A 380 9.75 -8.59 5.80
C LEU A 380 9.31 -7.28 5.15
N LYS A 381 10.20 -6.61 4.43
CA LYS A 381 9.86 -5.44 3.62
C LYS A 381 9.53 -5.91 2.22
N ILE A 382 8.28 -5.69 1.81
CA ILE A 382 7.78 -6.17 0.51
C ILE A 382 7.90 -5.06 -0.52
N GLY A 383 8.72 -5.33 -1.55
CA GLY A 383 8.98 -4.40 -2.63
C GLY A 383 8.04 -4.57 -3.82
N GLY A 384 7.89 -3.51 -4.62
CA GLY A 384 7.06 -3.52 -5.81
C GLY A 384 7.16 -2.23 -6.60
N ALA A 385 6.75 -2.29 -7.86
CA ALA A 385 6.82 -1.17 -8.80
C ALA A 385 5.72 -0.13 -8.57
N SER A 386 4.60 -0.53 -7.97
CA SER A 386 3.48 0.36 -7.67
C SER A 386 2.85 0.02 -6.32
N GLU A 387 2.17 0.98 -5.69
CA GLU A 387 1.50 0.73 -4.41
C GLU A 387 0.43 -0.37 -4.52
N ALA A 388 -0.23 -0.50 -5.67
CA ALA A 388 -1.21 -1.56 -5.90
C ALA A 388 -0.55 -2.95 -5.95
N GLU A 389 0.65 -3.05 -6.54
CA GLU A 389 1.44 -4.29 -6.54
C GLU A 389 1.97 -4.63 -5.15
N VAL A 390 2.53 -3.65 -4.43
CA VAL A 390 3.01 -3.85 -3.05
C VAL A 390 1.87 -4.32 -2.15
N GLY A 391 0.68 -3.71 -2.27
CA GLY A 391 -0.51 -4.13 -1.53
C GLY A 391 -0.92 -5.58 -1.83
N GLU A 392 -0.93 -5.98 -3.11
CA GLU A 392 -1.29 -7.36 -3.50
C GLU A 392 -0.24 -8.37 -3.05
N LYS A 393 1.06 -8.07 -3.22
CA LYS A 393 2.16 -8.91 -2.73
C LYS A 393 2.13 -9.04 -1.22
N LYS A 394 1.84 -7.97 -0.49
CA LYS A 394 1.73 -7.99 0.98
C LYS A 394 0.61 -8.88 1.47
N ASP A 395 -0.59 -8.75 0.88
CA ASP A 395 -1.73 -9.64 1.19
C ASP A 395 -1.29 -11.11 0.96
N ARG A 396 -0.63 -11.40 -0.16
CA ARG A 396 -0.13 -12.73 -0.50
C ARG A 396 0.95 -13.28 0.44
N VAL A 397 1.94 -12.46 0.83
CA VAL A 397 2.99 -12.87 1.78
C VAL A 397 2.38 -13.12 3.15
N THR A 398 1.36 -12.33 3.54
CA THR A 398 0.63 -12.52 4.80
C THR A 398 -0.11 -13.85 4.80
N ASP A 399 -0.84 -14.16 3.73
CA ASP A 399 -1.54 -15.44 3.60
C ASP A 399 -0.55 -16.62 3.61
N ALA A 400 0.57 -16.50 2.88
CA ALA A 400 1.61 -17.52 2.85
C ALA A 400 2.25 -17.75 4.21
N LEU A 401 2.55 -16.67 4.95
CA LEU A 401 3.08 -16.73 6.30
C LEU A 401 2.10 -17.43 7.25
N ASN A 402 0.82 -17.05 7.22
CA ASN A 402 -0.20 -17.66 8.07
C ASN A 402 -0.40 -19.15 7.74
N ALA A 403 -0.44 -19.49 6.46
CA ALA A 403 -0.50 -20.89 6.01
C ALA A 403 0.71 -21.71 6.48
N THR A 404 1.92 -21.16 6.41
CA THR A 404 3.12 -21.84 6.92
C THR A 404 3.10 -22.02 8.43
N LYS A 405 2.59 -21.05 9.20
CA LYS A 405 2.42 -21.18 10.65
C LYS A 405 1.43 -22.27 11.01
N ALA A 406 0.24 -22.25 10.40
CA ALA A 406 -0.77 -23.28 10.59
C ALA A 406 -0.24 -24.68 10.23
N ALA A 407 0.57 -24.80 9.16
CA ALA A 407 1.20 -26.05 8.77
C ALA A 407 2.26 -26.56 9.78
N VAL A 408 2.98 -25.66 10.45
CA VAL A 408 3.94 -26.01 11.51
C VAL A 408 3.22 -26.43 12.79
N GLU A 409 2.06 -25.84 13.10
CA GLU A 409 1.26 -26.13 14.30
C GLU A 409 0.42 -27.41 14.18
N GLU A 410 -0.38 -27.54 13.12
CA GLU A 410 -1.34 -28.65 12.95
C GLU A 410 -0.93 -29.68 11.89
N GLY A 411 0.18 -29.44 11.17
CA GLY A 411 0.64 -30.28 10.07
C GLY A 411 -0.03 -29.98 8.73
N ILE A 412 0.37 -30.73 7.71
CA ILE A 412 -0.14 -30.61 6.33
C ILE A 412 -1.05 -31.78 5.96
N VAL A 413 -2.01 -31.52 5.07
CA VAL A 413 -2.89 -32.53 4.46
C VAL A 413 -2.84 -32.42 2.93
N PRO A 414 -3.22 -33.47 2.18
CA PRO A 414 -3.32 -33.40 0.72
C PRO A 414 -4.26 -32.27 0.25
N GLY A 415 -3.69 -31.32 -0.51
CA GLY A 415 -4.38 -30.11 -0.98
C GLY A 415 -5.40 -30.32 -2.11
N GLY A 416 -5.87 -29.22 -2.70
CA GLY A 416 -6.78 -29.24 -3.86
C GLY A 416 -8.20 -29.75 -3.57
N GLY A 417 -8.61 -29.79 -2.28
CA GLY A 417 -9.89 -30.32 -1.84
C GLY A 417 -9.94 -31.85 -1.70
N VAL A 418 -8.83 -32.55 -1.97
CA VAL A 418 -8.77 -34.02 -1.93
C VAL A 418 -8.97 -34.56 -0.51
N ALA A 419 -8.35 -33.94 0.50
CA ALA A 419 -8.52 -34.35 1.89
C ALA A 419 -10.00 -34.31 2.33
N LEU A 420 -10.69 -33.22 1.99
CA LEU A 420 -12.12 -33.06 2.26
C LEU A 420 -12.99 -34.06 1.48
N LEU A 421 -12.65 -34.32 0.21
CA LEU A 421 -13.34 -35.32 -0.60
C LEU A 421 -13.19 -36.73 -0.02
N TYR A 422 -12.01 -37.10 0.48
CA TYR A 422 -11.79 -38.40 1.11
C TYR A 422 -12.53 -38.53 2.44
N ALA A 423 -12.50 -37.48 3.28
CA ALA A 423 -13.28 -37.45 4.51
C ALA A 423 -14.79 -37.60 4.24
N SER A 424 -15.29 -37.07 3.11
CA SER A 424 -16.70 -37.21 2.73
C SER A 424 -17.16 -38.66 2.49
N LYS A 425 -16.24 -39.58 2.14
CA LYS A 425 -16.57 -41.00 1.92
C LYS A 425 -16.84 -41.75 3.23
N GLU A 426 -16.33 -41.23 4.35
CA GLU A 426 -16.51 -41.85 5.66
C GLU A 426 -17.84 -41.46 6.32
N LEU A 427 -18.47 -40.39 5.83
CA LEU A 427 -19.75 -39.89 6.31
C LEU A 427 -20.92 -40.88 6.09
N ASP A 428 -20.83 -41.77 5.10
CA ASP A 428 -21.87 -42.79 4.82
C ASP A 428 -22.05 -43.79 5.97
N LYS A 429 -21.05 -43.92 6.84
CA LYS A 429 -21.01 -44.89 7.93
C LYS A 429 -21.47 -44.31 9.27
N LEU A 430 -21.84 -43.03 9.33
CA LEU A 430 -22.23 -42.38 10.58
C LEU A 430 -23.61 -42.86 11.05
N PRO A 431 -23.75 -43.26 12.33
CA PRO A 431 -25.05 -43.60 12.89
C PRO A 431 -25.89 -42.33 13.09
N THR A 432 -27.07 -42.27 12.48
CA THR A 432 -28.02 -41.14 12.62
C THR A 432 -29.30 -41.60 13.30
N ALA A 433 -29.83 -40.82 14.24
CA ALA A 433 -30.99 -41.20 15.03
C ALA A 433 -32.33 -41.05 14.27
N ASN A 434 -32.40 -40.14 13.29
CA ASN A 434 -33.61 -39.92 12.49
C ASN A 434 -33.29 -39.54 11.02
N PHE A 435 -34.33 -39.55 10.19
CA PHE A 435 -34.20 -39.24 8.75
C PHE A 435 -33.68 -37.83 8.50
N ASP A 436 -34.14 -36.83 9.26
CA ASP A 436 -33.71 -35.45 9.12
C ASP A 436 -32.21 -35.26 9.45
N GLN A 437 -31.68 -35.98 10.45
CA GLN A 437 -30.24 -36.03 10.74
C GLN A 437 -29.45 -36.68 9.60
N LYS A 438 -30.00 -37.73 8.97
CA LYS A 438 -29.39 -38.36 7.79
C LYS A 438 -29.30 -37.40 6.62
N ILE A 439 -30.32 -36.57 6.40
CA ILE A 439 -30.25 -35.50 5.40
C ILE A 439 -29.24 -34.42 5.83
N GLY A 440 -29.13 -34.11 7.12
CA GLY A 440 -28.09 -33.22 7.66
C GLY A 440 -26.67 -33.69 7.31
N VAL A 441 -26.39 -34.99 7.44
CA VAL A 441 -25.12 -35.60 7.01
C VAL A 441 -24.96 -35.52 5.48
N GLN A 442 -26.02 -35.76 4.72
CA GLN A 442 -26.02 -35.68 3.26
C GLN A 442 -25.73 -34.26 2.76
N ILE A 443 -26.19 -33.22 3.46
CA ILE A 443 -25.89 -31.82 3.13
C ILE A 443 -24.37 -31.59 3.13
N ILE A 444 -23.67 -32.08 4.14
CA ILE A 444 -22.20 -31.95 4.22
C ILE A 444 -21.54 -32.79 3.12
N GLN A 445 -21.97 -34.02 2.90
CA GLN A 445 -21.44 -34.82 1.79
C GLN A 445 -21.60 -34.13 0.43
N ASN A 446 -22.77 -33.55 0.17
CA ASN A 446 -23.05 -32.84 -1.07
C ASN A 446 -22.20 -31.57 -1.15
N ALA A 447 -22.12 -30.78 -0.07
CA ALA A 447 -21.29 -29.58 -0.02
C ALA A 447 -19.81 -29.88 -0.32
N LEU A 448 -19.27 -31.00 0.18
CA LEU A 448 -17.90 -31.43 -0.08
C LEU A 448 -17.70 -32.00 -1.51
N LYS A 449 -18.78 -32.46 -2.17
CA LYS A 449 -18.77 -33.01 -3.54
C LYS A 449 -19.08 -31.97 -4.64
N ILE A 450 -19.69 -30.83 -4.32
CA ILE A 450 -20.24 -29.83 -5.25
C ILE A 450 -19.19 -29.00 -6.03
N GLY A 451 -17.90 -29.32 -5.96
CA GLY A 451 -16.80 -28.57 -6.58
C GLY A 451 -16.84 -28.32 -8.11
N SER A 452 -17.86 -28.79 -8.85
CA SER A 452 -17.90 -28.75 -10.33
C SER A 452 -19.18 -28.24 -11.00
N ARG A 453 -20.25 -27.85 -10.27
CA ARG A 453 -21.53 -27.44 -10.91
C ARG A 453 -22.02 -26.09 -10.39
N LEU A 454 -21.51 -25.00 -10.94
CA LEU A 454 -21.97 -23.65 -10.60
C LEU A 454 -22.22 -22.83 -11.86
N SER A 455 -23.50 -22.59 -12.16
CA SER A 455 -23.95 -21.68 -13.21
C SER A 455 -24.01 -20.26 -12.68
N TRP A 456 -23.58 -19.31 -13.52
CA TRP A 456 -23.63 -17.88 -13.27
C TRP A 456 -25.08 -17.40 -13.24
N ASN A 457 -25.48 -16.65 -12.21
CA ASN A 457 -26.74 -15.92 -12.24
C ASN A 457 -26.49 -14.44 -11.93
N ARG A 458 -27.01 -13.58 -12.80
CA ARG A 458 -26.80 -12.13 -12.81
C ARG A 458 -27.97 -11.44 -12.08
N ASN A 459 -27.68 -10.74 -10.98
CA ASN A 459 -27.98 -9.30 -10.77
C ASN A 459 -28.33 -8.87 -9.32
N TYR A 460 -27.85 -7.65 -9.02
CA TYR A 460 -28.30 -6.61 -8.08
C TYR A 460 -27.73 -6.57 -6.66
N ALA A 461 -26.52 -5.97 -6.50
CA ALA A 461 -25.91 -5.59 -5.22
C ALA A 461 -25.90 -4.05 -4.99
N ALA A 462 -25.62 -3.55 -3.76
CA ALA A 462 -25.48 -2.09 -3.51
C ALA A 462 -24.16 -1.51 -4.02
N LYS A 463 -23.19 -2.38 -4.27
CA LYS A 463 -22.00 -2.10 -5.07
C LYS A 463 -22.20 -2.82 -6.41
N ASP A 464 -21.95 -2.15 -7.53
CA ASP A 464 -22.02 -2.83 -8.83
C ASP A 464 -20.80 -3.76 -8.95
N ILE A 465 -21.06 -5.04 -9.22
CA ILE A 465 -20.00 -6.04 -9.39
C ILE A 465 -20.01 -6.47 -10.85
N LYS A 466 -18.96 -6.09 -11.56
CA LYS A 466 -18.73 -6.52 -12.95
C LYS A 466 -17.80 -7.71 -12.96
N PHE A 467 -18.14 -8.72 -13.75
CA PHE A 467 -17.37 -9.96 -13.85
C PHE A 467 -16.77 -10.19 -15.24
N GLY A 468 -15.65 -10.90 -15.25
CA GLY A 468 -15.02 -11.49 -16.43
C GLY A 468 -14.69 -10.47 -17.52
N VAL A 469 -15.07 -10.81 -18.75
CA VAL A 469 -14.74 -10.03 -19.95
C VAL A 469 -15.41 -8.66 -19.94
N GLU A 470 -16.62 -8.54 -19.40
CA GLU A 470 -17.34 -7.26 -19.32
C GLU A 470 -16.58 -6.24 -18.46
N ALA A 471 -16.08 -6.68 -17.30
CA ALA A 471 -15.29 -5.84 -16.40
C ALA A 471 -13.98 -5.39 -17.07
N ARG A 472 -13.25 -6.34 -17.68
CA ARG A 472 -11.99 -6.04 -18.37
C ARG A 472 -12.18 -5.12 -19.57
N ALA A 473 -13.25 -5.27 -20.34
CA ALA A 473 -13.55 -4.42 -21.48
C ALA A 473 -13.86 -2.97 -21.05
N LEU A 474 -14.60 -2.76 -19.95
CA LEU A 474 -14.87 -1.43 -19.41
C LEU A 474 -13.60 -0.76 -18.87
N MET A 475 -12.77 -1.50 -18.13
CA MET A 475 -11.46 -1.00 -17.70
C MET A 475 -10.58 -0.65 -18.90
N LEU A 476 -10.54 -1.50 -19.93
CA LEU A 476 -9.75 -1.29 -21.14
C LEU A 476 -10.16 0.01 -21.85
N LYS A 477 -11.45 0.31 -21.96
CA LYS A 477 -11.90 1.60 -22.50
C LYS A 477 -11.35 2.80 -21.72
N GLY A 478 -11.26 2.69 -20.39
CA GLY A 478 -10.68 3.73 -19.55
C GLY A 478 -9.18 3.90 -19.78
N VAL A 479 -8.47 2.78 -19.90
CA VAL A 479 -7.03 2.74 -20.24
C VAL A 479 -6.80 3.34 -21.63
N GLU A 480 -7.59 2.95 -22.63
CA GLU A 480 -7.46 3.41 -24.01
C GLU A 480 -7.69 4.91 -24.12
N GLU A 481 -8.76 5.45 -23.55
CA GLU A 481 -9.06 6.88 -23.65
C GLU A 481 -8.05 7.75 -22.90
N LEU A 482 -7.58 7.33 -21.72
CA LEU A 482 -6.52 8.05 -21.02
C LEU A 482 -5.20 7.97 -21.79
N SER A 483 -4.84 6.79 -22.27
CA SER A 483 -3.62 6.59 -23.06
C SER A 483 -3.67 7.34 -24.41
N ASP A 484 -4.85 7.43 -25.04
CA ASP A 484 -5.07 8.21 -26.26
C ASP A 484 -4.85 9.70 -26.03
N ALA A 485 -5.26 10.23 -24.88
CA ALA A 485 -5.02 11.62 -24.50
C ALA A 485 -3.54 11.89 -24.16
N VAL A 486 -2.85 10.93 -23.54
CA VAL A 486 -1.44 11.08 -23.14
C VAL A 486 -0.48 10.87 -24.32
N ARG A 487 -0.74 9.87 -25.19
CA ARG A 487 0.20 9.49 -26.28
C ARG A 487 0.45 10.60 -27.31
N VAL A 488 -0.45 11.58 -27.42
CA VAL A 488 -0.28 12.70 -28.37
C VAL A 488 0.95 13.55 -28.04
N THR A 489 1.42 13.50 -26.78
CA THR A 489 2.60 14.26 -26.34
C THR A 489 3.92 13.55 -26.67
N MET A 490 3.89 12.27 -27.06
CA MET A 490 5.09 11.44 -27.21
C MET A 490 5.97 11.86 -28.41
N GLY A 491 7.28 11.96 -28.17
CA GLY A 491 8.30 12.18 -29.20
C GLY A 491 8.53 13.66 -29.56
N PRO A 492 9.53 13.95 -30.42
CA PRO A 492 9.92 15.32 -30.76
C PRO A 492 8.79 16.09 -31.47
N LYS A 493 7.98 15.40 -32.30
CA LYS A 493 6.79 15.97 -32.96
C LYS A 493 5.48 15.76 -32.17
N GLY A 494 5.58 15.37 -30.90
CA GLY A 494 4.43 15.33 -29.99
C GLY A 494 3.81 16.71 -29.80
N ARG A 495 2.50 16.74 -29.55
CA ARG A 495 1.69 17.97 -29.42
C ARG A 495 1.34 18.24 -27.95
N ASN A 496 1.05 19.50 -27.65
CA ASN A 496 0.61 19.91 -26.31
C ASN A 496 -0.86 19.54 -26.06
N VAL A 497 -1.18 19.28 -24.80
CA VAL A 497 -2.54 19.09 -24.30
C VAL A 497 -2.92 20.32 -23.48
N VAL A 498 -4.16 20.78 -23.66
CA VAL A 498 -4.73 21.91 -22.92
C VAL A 498 -5.67 21.37 -21.86
N ILE A 499 -5.41 21.71 -20.61
CA ILE A 499 -6.15 21.26 -19.43
C ILE A 499 -6.85 22.45 -18.80
N GLU A 500 -8.18 22.36 -18.68
CA GLU A 500 -8.97 23.35 -17.96
C GLU A 500 -8.59 23.37 -16.47
N GLN A 501 -8.44 24.56 -15.91
CA GLN A 501 -8.22 24.76 -14.48
C GLN A 501 -9.47 25.37 -13.86
N SER A 502 -9.78 25.00 -12.61
CA SER A 502 -10.92 25.54 -11.87
C SER A 502 -10.86 27.06 -11.67
N TYR A 503 -9.66 27.63 -11.76
CA TYR A 503 -9.39 29.06 -11.69
C TYR A 503 -8.10 29.38 -12.46
N GLY A 504 -8.05 30.55 -13.11
CA GLY A 504 -6.87 30.99 -13.88
C GLY A 504 -6.90 30.56 -15.35
N ALA A 505 -5.75 30.70 -16.02
CA ALA A 505 -5.57 30.27 -17.40
C ALA A 505 -5.48 28.74 -17.51
N PRO A 506 -5.89 28.13 -18.64
CA PRO A 506 -5.73 26.68 -18.82
C PRO A 506 -4.25 26.29 -18.80
N LYS A 507 -3.93 25.14 -18.21
CA LYS A 507 -2.57 24.60 -18.23
C LYS A 507 -2.32 23.97 -19.61
N VAL A 508 -1.28 24.44 -20.28
CA VAL A 508 -0.77 23.82 -21.50
C VAL A 508 0.44 22.99 -21.11
N THR A 509 0.46 21.71 -21.46
CA THR A 509 1.57 20.83 -21.07
C THR A 509 1.82 19.74 -22.11
N LYS A 510 3.06 19.28 -22.16
CA LYS A 510 3.49 18.08 -22.88
C LYS A 510 3.78 16.90 -21.93
N ASP A 511 3.78 17.15 -20.62
CA ASP A 511 4.04 16.13 -19.62
C ASP A 511 2.88 15.12 -19.53
N GLY A 512 3.21 13.84 -19.71
CA GLY A 512 2.27 12.74 -19.67
C GLY A 512 1.61 12.54 -18.31
N VAL A 513 2.32 12.75 -17.20
CA VAL A 513 1.74 12.54 -15.87
C VAL A 513 0.76 13.65 -15.50
N THR A 514 1.05 14.90 -15.88
CA THR A 514 0.11 16.02 -15.71
C THR A 514 -1.19 15.79 -16.48
N VAL A 515 -1.11 15.29 -17.73
CA VAL A 515 -2.30 14.94 -18.53
C VAL A 515 -3.05 13.76 -17.92
N ALA A 516 -2.35 12.70 -17.50
CA ALA A 516 -2.98 11.54 -16.89
C ALA A 516 -3.74 11.92 -15.61
N LYS A 517 -3.16 12.78 -14.76
CA LYS A 517 -3.77 13.22 -13.49
C LYS A 517 -5.09 13.94 -13.69
N SER A 518 -5.23 14.77 -14.73
CA SER A 518 -6.43 15.59 -14.95
C SER A 518 -7.66 14.83 -15.48
N ILE A 519 -7.49 13.60 -15.98
CA ILE A 519 -8.58 12.85 -16.62
C ILE A 519 -9.37 12.03 -15.60
N GLU A 520 -10.64 12.35 -15.36
CA GLU A 520 -11.53 11.53 -14.54
C GLU A 520 -12.79 11.12 -15.31
N PHE A 521 -13.19 9.86 -15.17
CA PHE A 521 -14.36 9.32 -15.85
C PHE A 521 -15.55 9.20 -14.89
N LYS A 522 -16.75 9.56 -15.38
CA LYS A 522 -18.01 9.39 -14.64
C LYS A 522 -18.34 7.91 -14.38
N ASP A 523 -18.06 7.04 -15.35
CA ASP A 523 -18.19 5.60 -15.18
C ASP A 523 -17.09 5.09 -14.25
N LYS A 524 -17.48 4.51 -13.12
CA LYS A 524 -16.56 4.08 -12.06
C LYS A 524 -15.63 2.95 -12.48
N VAL A 525 -16.11 1.98 -13.24
CA VAL A 525 -15.31 0.83 -13.70
C VAL A 525 -14.28 1.29 -14.74
N LYS A 526 -14.71 2.20 -15.62
CA LYS A 526 -13.82 2.87 -16.57
C LYS A 526 -12.77 3.72 -15.84
N ASN A 527 -13.19 4.46 -14.81
CA ASN A 527 -12.29 5.29 -14.00
C ASN A 527 -11.26 4.45 -13.24
N ILE A 528 -11.60 3.25 -12.76
CA ILE A 528 -10.64 2.30 -12.18
C ILE A 528 -9.51 1.98 -13.17
N GLY A 529 -9.87 1.66 -14.42
CA GLY A 529 -8.87 1.41 -15.47
C GLY A 529 -7.94 2.60 -15.68
N ALA A 530 -8.50 3.80 -15.73
CA ALA A 530 -7.74 5.04 -15.86
C ALA A 530 -6.84 5.31 -14.64
N SER A 531 -7.36 5.18 -13.42
CA SER A 531 -6.63 5.40 -12.17
C SER A 531 -5.44 4.47 -11.99
N LEU A 532 -5.55 3.21 -12.44
CA LEU A 532 -4.42 2.28 -12.44
C LEU A 532 -3.31 2.73 -13.40
N VAL A 533 -3.66 3.28 -14.57
CA VAL A 533 -2.66 3.86 -15.50
C VAL A 533 -2.05 5.14 -14.94
N LYS A 534 -2.84 6.00 -14.28
CA LYS A 534 -2.32 7.18 -13.56
C LYS A 534 -1.28 6.77 -12.52
N GLN A 535 -1.51 5.66 -11.82
CA GLN A 535 -0.58 5.14 -10.83
C GLN A 535 0.74 4.70 -11.47
N VAL A 536 0.71 4.09 -12.67
CA VAL A 536 1.93 3.79 -13.44
C VAL A 536 2.68 5.08 -13.76
N ALA A 537 2.00 6.07 -14.33
CA ALA A 537 2.61 7.34 -14.69
C ALA A 537 3.24 8.05 -13.47
N ASN A 538 2.57 7.99 -12.31
CA ASN A 538 3.09 8.54 -11.05
C ASN A 538 4.32 7.77 -10.55
N ALA A 539 4.26 6.45 -10.49
CA ALA A 539 5.38 5.63 -10.02
C ALA A 539 6.65 5.85 -10.86
N THR A 540 6.49 5.90 -12.18
CA THR A 540 7.61 6.19 -13.10
C THR A 540 8.15 7.60 -12.89
N ASN A 541 7.27 8.59 -12.69
CA ASN A 541 7.68 9.96 -12.38
C ASN A 541 8.44 10.06 -11.04
N ASP A 542 8.02 9.33 -10.02
CA ASP A 542 8.63 9.42 -8.69
C ASP A 542 10.04 8.81 -8.66
N VAL A 543 10.30 7.79 -9.49
CA VAL A 543 11.60 7.09 -9.54
C VAL A 543 12.55 7.71 -10.56
N ALA A 544 12.05 8.05 -11.74
CA ALA A 544 12.87 8.48 -12.88
C ALA A 544 12.63 9.93 -13.30
N GLY A 545 11.46 10.50 -12.97
CA GLY A 545 11.10 11.89 -13.29
C GLY A 545 10.93 12.20 -14.78
N ASP A 546 10.93 11.18 -15.64
CA ASP A 546 10.67 11.22 -17.09
C ASP A 546 10.12 9.84 -17.53
N GLY A 547 9.65 9.70 -18.77
CA GLY A 547 9.18 8.44 -19.36
C GLY A 547 7.72 8.10 -19.04
N THR A 548 6.98 9.03 -18.43
CA THR A 548 5.59 8.85 -18.00
C THR A 548 4.65 8.51 -19.16
N THR A 549 4.82 9.18 -20.30
CA THR A 549 4.10 8.89 -21.55
C THR A 549 4.45 7.51 -22.11
N CYS A 550 5.74 7.12 -22.06
CA CYS A 550 6.18 5.80 -22.52
C CYS A 550 5.56 4.69 -21.69
N ALA A 551 5.59 4.82 -20.36
CA ALA A 551 4.97 3.88 -19.43
C ALA A 551 3.46 3.73 -19.72
N THR A 552 2.76 4.85 -19.91
CA THR A 552 1.32 4.87 -20.24
C THR A 552 0.99 4.13 -21.54
N VAL A 553 1.79 4.34 -22.59
CA VAL A 553 1.62 3.68 -23.89
C VAL A 553 1.93 2.18 -23.81
N LEU A 554 2.97 1.80 -23.07
CA LEU A 554 3.30 0.40 -22.81
C LEU A 554 2.19 -0.30 -22.01
N THR A 555 1.64 0.36 -20.97
CA THR A 555 0.54 -0.19 -20.17
C THR A 555 -0.66 -0.53 -21.04
N ARG A 556 -1.06 0.38 -21.93
CA ARG A 556 -2.13 0.11 -22.88
C ARG A 556 -1.81 -1.09 -23.76
N ALA A 557 -0.62 -1.15 -24.36
CA ALA A 557 -0.26 -2.23 -25.28
C ALA A 557 -0.28 -3.60 -24.60
N ILE A 558 0.34 -3.71 -23.42
CA ILE A 558 0.40 -4.95 -22.63
C ILE A 558 -1.00 -5.37 -22.19
N PHE A 559 -1.81 -4.43 -21.67
CA PHE A 559 -3.14 -4.75 -21.18
C PHE A 559 -4.13 -5.11 -22.31
N THR A 560 -4.02 -4.47 -23.47
CA THR A 560 -4.86 -4.78 -24.64
C THR A 560 -4.62 -6.20 -25.14
N GLU A 561 -3.35 -6.58 -25.35
CA GLU A 561 -2.99 -7.93 -25.81
C GLU A 561 -3.23 -8.99 -24.73
N GLY A 562 -3.03 -8.63 -23.46
CA GLY A 562 -3.41 -9.47 -22.31
C GLY A 562 -4.91 -9.77 -22.28
N CYS A 563 -5.76 -8.75 -22.44
CA CYS A 563 -7.21 -8.92 -22.51
C CYS A 563 -7.65 -9.83 -23.66
N LYS A 564 -7.06 -9.66 -24.85
CA LYS A 564 -7.33 -10.53 -26.02
C LYS A 564 -6.95 -11.98 -25.72
N SER A 565 -5.78 -12.20 -25.13
CA SER A 565 -5.28 -13.54 -24.79
C SER A 565 -6.16 -14.23 -23.74
N VAL A 566 -6.58 -13.52 -22.69
CA VAL A 566 -7.50 -14.06 -21.67
C VAL A 566 -8.88 -14.35 -22.27
N ALA A 567 -9.37 -13.49 -23.17
CA ALA A 567 -10.63 -13.72 -23.88
C ALA A 567 -10.57 -14.95 -24.82
N ALA A 568 -9.38 -15.26 -25.35
CA ALA A 568 -9.12 -16.48 -26.12
C ALA A 568 -9.01 -17.75 -25.26
N GLY A 569 -9.16 -17.65 -23.93
CA GLY A 569 -9.17 -18.78 -23.01
C GLY A 569 -7.84 -19.09 -22.33
N MET A 570 -6.79 -18.29 -22.57
CA MET A 570 -5.48 -18.47 -21.96
C MET A 570 -5.52 -18.22 -20.44
N ASN A 571 -4.64 -18.87 -19.68
CA ASN A 571 -4.58 -18.67 -18.24
C ASN A 571 -3.91 -17.35 -17.87
N ALA A 572 -4.65 -16.46 -17.21
CA ALA A 572 -4.16 -15.13 -16.83
C ALA A 572 -2.94 -15.13 -15.89
N MET A 573 -2.79 -16.13 -15.01
CA MET A 573 -1.64 -16.21 -14.10
C MET A 573 -0.38 -16.69 -14.81
N ASP A 574 -0.50 -17.66 -15.72
CA ASP A 574 0.63 -18.10 -16.55
C ASP A 574 1.04 -17.00 -17.54
N LEU A 575 0.09 -16.22 -18.08
CA LEU A 575 0.39 -15.01 -18.85
C LEU A 575 1.20 -14.00 -18.03
N ARG A 576 0.76 -13.68 -16.78
CA ARG A 576 1.50 -12.79 -15.88
C ARG A 576 2.93 -13.25 -15.65
N ARG A 577 3.15 -14.56 -15.40
CA ARG A 577 4.50 -15.13 -15.24
C ARG A 577 5.35 -14.94 -16.49
N GLY A 578 4.80 -15.25 -17.67
CA GLY A 578 5.51 -15.04 -18.94
C GLY A 578 5.86 -13.58 -19.20
N ILE A 579 4.96 -12.65 -18.87
CA ILE A 579 5.19 -11.20 -18.93
C ILE A 579 6.36 -10.81 -18.02
N THR A 580 6.35 -11.23 -16.74
CA THR A 580 7.42 -10.92 -15.79
C THR A 580 8.77 -11.45 -16.26
N THR A 581 8.85 -12.72 -16.67
CA THR A 581 10.10 -13.31 -17.17
C THR A 581 10.63 -12.59 -18.41
N ALA A 582 9.74 -12.16 -19.32
CA ALA A 582 10.15 -11.38 -20.49
C ALA A 582 10.68 -10.00 -20.11
N VAL A 583 10.06 -9.32 -19.15
CA VAL A 583 10.54 -8.02 -18.66
C VAL A 583 11.91 -8.16 -18.01
N ASP A 584 12.12 -9.16 -17.16
CA ASP A 584 13.42 -9.39 -16.51
C ASP A 584 14.53 -9.62 -17.54
N ALA A 585 14.25 -10.40 -18.59
CA ALA A 585 15.19 -10.63 -19.69
C ALA A 585 15.50 -9.35 -20.47
N VAL A 586 14.48 -8.54 -20.78
CA VAL A 586 14.64 -7.24 -21.47
C VAL A 586 15.46 -6.28 -20.61
N VAL A 587 15.16 -6.18 -19.32
CA VAL A 587 15.89 -5.30 -18.40
C VAL A 587 17.36 -5.73 -18.28
N THR A 588 17.62 -7.04 -18.23
CA THR A 588 18.99 -7.57 -18.21
C THR A 588 19.73 -7.24 -19.52
N ASN A 589 19.07 -7.38 -20.67
CA ASN A 589 19.65 -6.98 -21.95
C ASN A 589 19.97 -5.48 -21.99
N LEU A 590 19.01 -4.63 -21.62
CA LEU A 590 19.19 -3.18 -21.62
C LEU A 590 20.35 -2.74 -20.72
N LYS A 591 20.48 -3.35 -19.53
CA LYS A 591 21.64 -3.13 -18.64
C LYS A 591 22.96 -3.49 -19.29
N SER A 592 23.03 -4.61 -20.02
CA SER A 592 24.26 -5.04 -20.71
C SER A 592 24.68 -4.11 -21.85
N ARG A 593 23.74 -3.33 -22.40
CA ARG A 593 23.95 -2.40 -23.52
C ARG A 593 24.13 -0.94 -23.09
N ALA A 594 23.92 -0.64 -21.81
CA ALA A 594 23.99 0.73 -21.33
C ALA A 594 25.42 1.23 -21.28
N ARG A 595 25.61 2.49 -21.70
CA ARG A 595 26.88 3.19 -21.66
C ARG A 595 26.84 4.23 -20.54
N MET A 596 27.81 4.21 -19.64
CA MET A 596 27.96 5.25 -18.62
C MET A 596 28.41 6.56 -19.25
N ILE A 597 27.85 7.68 -18.80
CA ILE A 597 28.24 9.03 -19.21
C ILE A 597 28.95 9.76 -18.08
N SER A 598 29.91 10.61 -18.44
CA SER A 598 30.67 11.39 -17.47
C SER A 598 31.05 12.78 -17.96
N THR A 599 30.94 13.05 -19.26
CA THR A 599 31.35 14.32 -19.85
C THR A 599 30.21 15.33 -19.87
N SER A 600 30.54 16.63 -19.72
CA SER A 600 29.56 17.73 -19.74
C SER A 600 28.80 17.78 -21.08
N GLU A 601 29.45 17.43 -22.20
CA GLU A 601 28.83 17.37 -23.53
C GLU A 601 27.75 16.29 -23.63
N GLU A 602 28.01 15.08 -23.12
CA GLU A 602 27.02 13.99 -23.09
C GLU A 602 25.83 14.34 -22.19
N ILE A 603 26.08 15.00 -21.04
CA ILE A 603 25.02 15.48 -20.15
C ILE A 603 24.15 16.53 -20.85
N ALA A 604 24.78 17.48 -21.54
CA ALA A 604 24.06 18.49 -22.32
C ALA A 604 23.22 17.86 -23.43
N GLN A 605 23.74 16.78 -24.05
CA GLN A 605 23.04 16.04 -25.09
C GLN A 605 21.78 15.35 -24.55
N VAL A 606 21.89 14.62 -23.42
CA VAL A 606 20.71 14.02 -22.74
C VAL A 606 19.69 15.10 -22.38
N GLY A 607 20.13 16.19 -21.76
CA GLY A 607 19.25 17.30 -21.38
C GLY A 607 18.56 17.95 -22.58
N THR A 608 19.24 18.07 -23.72
CA THR A 608 18.68 18.64 -24.96
C THR A 608 17.54 17.77 -25.51
N ILE A 609 17.70 16.45 -25.50
CA ILE A 609 16.70 15.52 -26.07
C ILE A 609 15.45 15.50 -25.20
N SER A 610 15.62 15.36 -23.88
CA SER A 610 14.52 15.40 -22.91
C SER A 610 13.84 16.77 -22.91
N ALA A 611 14.57 17.85 -23.20
CA ALA A 611 14.02 19.17 -23.47
C ALA A 611 13.46 19.35 -24.89
N ASN A 612 13.07 18.28 -25.59
CA ASN A 612 12.46 18.30 -26.93
C ASN A 612 13.30 19.00 -28.01
N GLY A 613 14.62 18.94 -27.91
CA GLY A 613 15.57 19.52 -28.88
C GLY A 613 16.06 20.94 -28.52
N GLU A 614 15.70 21.47 -27.35
CA GLU A 614 16.16 22.79 -26.91
C GLU A 614 17.57 22.74 -26.32
N ARG A 615 18.55 23.06 -27.17
CA ARG A 615 19.98 23.01 -26.83
C ARG A 615 20.35 23.96 -25.68
N GLU A 616 19.67 25.10 -25.56
CA GLU A 616 19.91 26.07 -24.49
C GLU A 616 19.62 25.48 -23.10
N ILE A 617 18.51 24.73 -22.96
CA ILE A 617 18.16 24.05 -21.71
C ILE A 617 19.18 22.97 -21.37
N GLY A 618 19.56 22.15 -22.35
CA GLY A 618 20.58 21.11 -22.15
C GLY A 618 21.93 21.68 -21.69
N GLU A 619 22.40 22.76 -22.33
CA GLU A 619 23.64 23.44 -21.94
C GLU A 619 23.53 24.10 -20.54
N LEU A 620 22.38 24.67 -20.18
CA LEU A 620 22.15 25.24 -18.86
C LEU A 620 22.20 24.15 -17.77
N ILE A 621 21.56 23.01 -18.00
CA ILE A 621 21.57 21.87 -17.07
C ILE A 621 22.99 21.32 -16.92
N ALA A 622 23.73 21.14 -18.01
CA ALA A 622 25.11 20.67 -17.97
C ALA A 622 26.02 21.63 -17.18
N LYS A 623 25.91 22.94 -17.43
CA LYS A 623 26.64 23.96 -16.66
C LYS A 623 26.25 23.97 -15.18
N ALA A 624 24.98 23.76 -14.85
CA ALA A 624 24.52 23.66 -13.47
C ALA A 624 25.12 22.41 -12.79
N MET A 625 25.06 21.25 -13.44
CA MET A 625 25.65 20.01 -12.92
C MET A 625 27.17 20.07 -12.79
N GLU A 626 27.85 20.80 -13.68
CA GLU A 626 29.31 21.00 -13.60
C GLU A 626 29.69 21.89 -12.40
N LYS A 627 28.92 22.95 -12.13
CA LYS A 627 29.19 23.87 -11.01
C LYS A 627 28.89 23.28 -9.64
N VAL A 628 27.80 22.50 -9.54
CA VAL A 628 27.27 21.99 -8.27
C VAL A 628 27.73 20.55 -8.00
N GLY A 629 28.30 19.89 -9.01
CA GLY A 629 28.68 18.49 -8.97
C GLY A 629 27.51 17.53 -9.25
N LYS A 630 27.82 16.25 -9.46
CA LYS A 630 26.82 15.21 -9.82
C LYS A 630 25.76 15.00 -8.72
N GLU A 631 26.18 15.11 -7.47
CA GLU A 631 25.32 15.02 -6.27
C GLU A 631 24.74 16.40 -5.87
N GLY A 632 24.97 17.41 -6.69
CA GLY A 632 24.54 18.77 -6.48
C GLY A 632 23.04 18.97 -6.56
N VAL A 633 22.53 19.95 -5.82
CA VAL A 633 21.11 20.31 -5.85
C VAL A 633 20.86 21.34 -6.94
N ILE A 634 19.91 21.01 -7.83
CA ILE A 634 19.43 21.93 -8.86
C ILE A 634 17.94 22.17 -8.61
N THR A 635 17.54 23.43 -8.45
CA THR A 635 16.16 23.87 -8.27
C THR A 635 15.72 24.70 -9.46
N ILE A 636 14.41 24.72 -9.72
CA ILE A 636 13.81 25.43 -10.85
C ILE A 636 12.79 26.43 -10.30
N GLU A 637 13.00 27.70 -10.62
CA GLU A 637 12.17 28.83 -10.19
C GLU A 637 11.60 29.60 -11.38
N ASP A 638 10.56 30.38 -11.11
CA ASP A 638 9.94 31.23 -12.12
C ASP A 638 10.80 32.49 -12.31
N GLY A 639 11.29 32.68 -13.54
CA GLY A 639 12.05 33.87 -13.93
C GLY A 639 11.12 35.08 -14.09
N LYS A 640 11.60 36.25 -13.67
CA LYS A 640 10.91 37.53 -13.94
C LYS A 640 11.25 38.10 -15.32
N THR A 641 12.26 37.53 -15.98
CA THR A 641 12.75 37.96 -17.29
C THR A 641 12.22 37.03 -18.39
N LEU A 642 12.40 37.44 -19.65
CA LEU A 642 12.05 36.60 -20.81
C LEU A 642 13.05 35.46 -21.04
N TYR A 643 14.22 35.52 -20.41
CA TYR A 643 15.35 34.63 -20.66
C TYR A 643 15.57 33.69 -19.48
N ASN A 644 16.20 32.55 -19.76
CA ASN A 644 16.58 31.61 -18.71
C ASN A 644 17.88 32.06 -18.06
N GLU A 645 17.94 32.02 -16.73
CA GLU A 645 19.11 32.42 -15.95
C GLU A 645 19.54 31.27 -15.03
N LEU A 646 20.85 31.07 -14.91
CA LEU A 646 21.46 30.15 -13.95
C LEU A 646 22.16 30.96 -12.87
N GLU A 647 21.63 30.88 -11.65
CA GLU A 647 22.27 31.42 -10.45
C GLU A 647 22.82 30.23 -9.64
N VAL A 648 24.05 30.34 -9.14
CA VAL A 648 24.57 29.37 -8.18
C VAL A 648 24.66 30.08 -6.85
N VAL A 649 23.86 29.60 -5.91
CA VAL A 649 23.75 30.12 -4.55
C VAL A 649 24.33 29.11 -3.57
N GLU A 650 24.75 29.58 -2.40
CA GLU A 650 25.11 28.67 -1.32
C GLU A 650 23.81 28.13 -0.70
N GLY A 651 23.74 26.82 -0.45
CA GLY A 651 22.50 26.23 0.06
C GLY A 651 22.61 24.74 0.28
N MET A 652 21.55 24.17 0.85
CA MET A 652 21.50 22.77 1.25
C MET A 652 20.11 22.18 1.03
N LYS A 653 20.06 20.93 0.58
CA LYS A 653 18.82 20.12 0.51
C LYS A 653 18.80 19.06 1.61
N LEU A 654 17.64 18.93 2.25
CA LEU A 654 17.34 17.95 3.28
C LEU A 654 16.22 17.02 2.79
N ASP A 655 16.35 15.71 3.03
CA ASP A 655 15.35 14.69 2.63
C ASP A 655 14.25 14.55 3.69
N ARG A 656 13.71 15.71 4.10
CA ARG A 656 12.62 15.87 5.05
C ARG A 656 11.71 16.99 4.58
N GLY A 657 10.43 16.69 4.40
CA GLY A 657 9.41 17.67 4.08
C GLY A 657 8.61 18.15 5.29
N TYR A 658 7.52 18.87 5.00
CA TYR A 658 6.62 19.39 6.02
C TYR A 658 5.95 18.26 6.80
N ILE A 659 5.84 18.43 8.12
CA ILE A 659 5.15 17.45 8.99
C ILE A 659 3.64 17.42 8.71
N SER A 660 3.09 18.55 8.25
CA SER A 660 1.66 18.75 8.06
C SER A 660 1.38 19.47 6.74
N PRO A 661 0.40 19.00 5.93
CA PRO A 661 -0.03 19.70 4.72
C PRO A 661 -0.59 21.10 4.97
N TYR A 662 -0.95 21.43 6.21
CA TYR A 662 -1.45 22.77 6.56
C TYR A 662 -0.38 23.87 6.45
N PHE A 663 0.89 23.51 6.33
CA PHE A 663 1.98 24.49 6.12
C PHE A 663 2.17 24.90 4.66
N ILE A 664 1.42 24.29 3.72
CA ILE A 664 1.50 24.63 2.30
C ILE A 664 1.05 26.08 2.10
N THR A 665 1.98 26.93 1.65
CA THR A 665 1.67 28.31 1.25
C THR A 665 1.29 28.38 -0.23
N ASN A 666 1.87 27.53 -1.07
CA ASN A 666 1.58 27.44 -2.50
C ASN A 666 0.79 26.16 -2.82
N THR A 667 -0.52 26.31 -2.98
CA THR A 667 -1.44 25.20 -3.28
C THR A 667 -1.26 24.63 -4.68
N LYS A 668 -0.67 25.36 -5.64
CA LYS A 668 -0.41 24.85 -7.00
C LYS A 668 0.66 23.77 -7.00
N ASN A 669 1.76 24.01 -6.28
CA ASN A 669 2.92 23.12 -6.26
C ASN A 669 2.94 22.18 -5.04
N GLN A 670 1.98 22.32 -4.12
CA GLN A 670 1.97 21.65 -2.81
C GLN A 670 3.28 21.85 -2.04
N LYS A 671 3.79 23.09 -2.04
CA LYS A 671 5.03 23.47 -1.34
C LYS A 671 4.77 24.60 -0.34
N CYS A 672 5.54 24.63 0.73
CA CYS A 672 5.69 25.77 1.62
C CYS A 672 6.90 26.57 1.14
N GLU A 673 6.65 27.76 0.60
CA GLU A 673 7.65 28.73 0.17
C GLU A 673 7.65 29.87 1.20
N LEU A 674 8.83 30.15 1.79
CA LEU A 674 9.07 31.19 2.78
C LEU A 674 10.26 32.06 2.32
N ASP A 675 10.04 33.37 2.22
CA ASP A 675 11.08 34.36 1.91
C ASP A 675 11.64 34.96 3.21
N ASP A 676 12.96 35.11 3.28
CA ASP A 676 13.75 35.57 4.43
C ASP A 676 13.36 34.97 5.80
N PRO A 677 13.23 33.63 5.95
CA PRO A 677 12.77 33.05 7.20
C PRO A 677 13.87 32.92 8.25
N LEU A 678 13.45 32.98 9.52
CA LEU A 678 14.26 32.58 10.67
C LEU A 678 14.17 31.06 10.88
N ILE A 679 15.32 30.42 11.05
CA ILE A 679 15.45 28.96 11.20
C ILE A 679 15.81 28.65 12.65
N LEU A 680 14.86 27.99 13.34
CA LEU A 680 15.08 27.43 14.67
C LEU A 680 15.64 26.01 14.54
N ILE A 681 16.86 25.79 15.06
CA ILE A 681 17.52 24.48 15.04
C ILE A 681 17.48 23.89 16.44
N HIS A 682 16.64 22.86 16.61
CA HIS A 682 16.44 22.20 17.90
C HIS A 682 16.61 20.69 17.80
N GLU A 683 17.34 20.10 18.74
CA GLU A 683 17.69 18.68 18.71
C GLU A 683 16.57 17.75 19.22
N LYS A 684 15.80 18.19 20.22
CA LYS A 684 14.73 17.38 20.82
C LYS A 684 13.38 17.58 20.15
N LYS A 685 12.44 16.69 20.47
CA LYS A 685 11.07 16.72 19.91
C LYS A 685 10.31 17.89 20.55
N VAL A 686 9.73 18.77 19.74
CA VAL A 686 8.85 19.84 20.23
C VAL A 686 7.39 19.37 20.27
N SER A 687 6.78 19.52 21.44
CA SER A 687 5.42 19.11 21.87
C SER A 687 4.33 20.10 21.51
N SER A 688 4.63 21.35 21.86
CA SER A 688 3.64 22.37 22.15
C SER A 688 4.15 23.65 21.54
N LEU A 689 3.67 23.91 20.33
CA LEU A 689 3.99 25.11 19.56
C LEU A 689 2.68 25.81 19.21
N ASN A 690 2.49 27.00 19.77
CA ASN A 690 1.38 27.89 19.44
C ASN A 690 1.86 28.99 18.49
N ALA A 691 2.42 28.61 17.33
CA ALA A 691 2.94 29.56 16.36
C ALA A 691 2.65 29.12 14.92
N VAL A 692 2.50 30.11 14.03
CA VAL A 692 2.33 29.93 12.58
C VAL A 692 3.72 29.69 11.97
N VAL A 693 4.18 28.44 11.98
CA VAL A 693 5.53 28.06 11.52
C VAL A 693 5.48 26.78 10.70
N CYS A 694 6.31 26.69 9.67
CA CYS A 694 6.53 25.44 8.94
C CYS A 694 7.48 24.55 9.75
N ALA A 695 7.00 23.38 10.19
CA ALA A 695 7.81 22.44 10.94
C ALA A 695 8.33 21.30 10.04
N ILE A 696 9.64 21.08 10.09
CA ILE A 696 10.36 20.00 9.40
C ILE A 696 10.99 19.06 10.43
N LYS A 697 11.10 17.77 10.11
CA LYS A 697 11.84 16.82 10.97
C LYS A 697 13.34 17.01 10.78
N ALA A 698 14.10 16.80 11.85
CA ALA A 698 15.57 16.80 11.78
C ALA A 698 16.10 15.77 10.75
N PRO A 699 17.13 16.13 9.96
CA PRO A 699 17.77 15.22 9.01
C PRO A 699 18.66 14.20 9.73
N GLY A 700 18.74 12.97 9.21
CA GLY A 700 19.59 11.91 9.78
C GLY A 700 18.99 11.18 11.01
N PHE A 701 19.77 10.26 11.58
CA PHE A 701 19.43 9.48 12.79
C PHE A 701 20.65 9.41 13.73
N GLY A 702 20.43 9.27 15.04
CA GLY A 702 21.51 9.12 16.03
C GLY A 702 22.53 10.27 15.98
N GLU A 703 23.83 9.92 15.99
CA GLU A 703 24.93 10.88 15.89
C GLU A 703 24.98 11.63 14.53
N ASN A 704 24.56 10.98 13.44
CA ASN A 704 24.45 11.63 12.14
C ASN A 704 23.40 12.74 12.16
N ARG A 705 22.35 12.61 12.97
CA ARG A 705 21.37 13.69 13.18
C ARG A 705 22.00 14.90 13.85
N LYS A 706 22.69 14.71 14.98
CA LYS A 706 23.38 15.80 15.70
C LYS A 706 24.37 16.50 14.77
N SER A 707 25.15 15.72 14.03
CA SER A 707 26.15 16.24 13.09
C SER A 707 25.53 17.02 11.93
N SER A 708 24.39 16.55 11.38
CA SER A 708 23.67 17.25 10.30
C SER A 708 23.00 18.54 10.78
N LEU A 709 22.48 18.56 12.02
CA LEU A 709 21.94 19.80 12.63
C LEU A 709 23.05 20.84 12.85
N HIS A 710 24.25 20.39 13.21
CA HIS A 710 25.42 21.26 13.30
C HIS A 710 25.83 21.79 11.91
N ASP A 711 25.79 20.96 10.88
CA ASP A 711 26.09 21.41 9.50
C ASP A 711 25.08 22.48 9.03
N LEU A 712 23.80 22.29 9.38
CA LEU A 712 22.74 23.27 9.12
C LEU A 712 22.97 24.59 9.87
N ALA A 713 23.35 24.51 11.14
CA ALA A 713 23.67 25.67 11.97
C ALA A 713 24.82 26.50 11.39
N VAL A 714 25.89 25.83 10.97
CA VAL A 714 27.05 26.47 10.30
C VAL A 714 26.63 27.13 8.98
N LEU A 715 25.75 26.49 8.19
CA LEU A 715 25.27 27.05 6.92
C LEU A 715 24.39 28.29 7.12
N THR A 716 23.51 28.29 8.12
CA THR A 716 22.54 29.39 8.34
C THR A 716 23.04 30.46 9.32
N GLY A 717 24.20 30.26 9.94
CA GLY A 717 24.74 31.13 10.99
C GLY A 717 23.96 31.08 12.30
N GLY A 718 23.19 30.01 12.54
CA GLY A 718 22.41 29.82 13.78
C GLY A 718 23.13 28.92 14.77
N GLU A 719 22.59 28.79 15.99
CA GLU A 719 23.09 27.85 17.00
C GLU A 719 22.16 26.63 17.16
N VAL A 720 22.75 25.45 17.40
CA VAL A 720 21.98 24.24 17.69
C VAL A 720 21.56 24.27 19.16
N ILE A 721 20.25 24.34 19.42
CA ILE A 721 19.71 24.33 20.78
C ILE A 721 19.68 22.90 21.29
N THR A 722 20.58 22.59 22.22
CA THR A 722 20.68 21.30 22.91
C THR A 722 20.53 21.47 24.42
N GLU A 723 19.82 20.55 25.06
CA GLU A 723 19.72 20.51 26.53
C GLU A 723 21.05 20.10 27.18
N GLU A 724 21.92 19.38 26.45
CA GLU A 724 23.28 19.02 26.89
C GLU A 724 24.15 20.26 27.16
N LEU A 725 23.90 21.36 26.44
CA LEU A 725 24.54 22.67 26.67
C LEU A 725 23.73 23.57 27.62
N GLY A 726 22.64 23.07 28.22
CA GLY A 726 21.81 23.81 29.19
C GLY A 726 20.88 24.87 28.57
N MET A 727 20.63 24.82 27.25
CA MET A 727 19.75 25.75 26.54
C MET A 727 18.32 25.21 26.46
N ASN A 728 17.33 26.03 26.85
CA ASN A 728 15.90 25.72 26.78
C ASN A 728 15.21 26.58 25.71
N LEU A 729 14.12 26.09 25.12
CA LEU A 729 13.29 26.83 24.14
C LEU A 729 12.80 28.20 24.64
N GLU A 730 12.65 28.37 25.95
CA GLU A 730 12.21 29.63 26.58
C GLU A 730 13.31 30.71 26.64
N LYS A 731 14.58 30.33 26.46
CA LYS A 731 15.75 31.22 26.53
C LYS A 731 16.36 31.51 25.15
N VAL A 732 15.63 31.22 24.08
CA VAL A 732 16.10 31.41 22.71
C VAL A 732 15.93 32.87 22.34
N ASP A 733 17.05 33.55 22.09
CA ASP A 733 17.08 34.90 21.54
C ASP A 733 17.08 34.88 20.01
N LEU A 734 16.69 36.00 19.39
CA LEU A 734 16.65 36.13 17.92
C LEU A 734 18.03 35.94 17.29
N ASP A 735 19.09 36.26 18.02
CA ASP A 735 20.48 36.16 17.56
C ASP A 735 20.96 34.70 17.44
N MET A 736 20.27 33.74 18.08
CA MET A 736 20.59 32.32 18.03
C MET A 736 19.92 31.61 16.83
N LEU A 737 18.99 32.28 16.15
CA LEU A 737 18.27 31.72 15.01
C LEU A 737 19.08 31.84 13.73
N GLY A 738 19.06 30.79 12.91
CA GLY A 738 19.65 30.82 11.59
C GLY A 738 18.88 31.77 10.67
N THR A 739 19.57 32.39 9.72
CA THR A 739 18.96 33.22 8.68
C THR A 739 19.31 32.68 7.30
N CYS A 740 18.36 32.79 6.38
CA CYS A 740 18.57 32.50 4.97
C CYS A 740 17.61 33.33 4.13
N LYS A 741 17.89 33.44 2.84
CA LYS A 741 17.08 34.25 1.91
C LYS A 741 15.76 33.59 1.54
N LYS A 742 15.75 32.26 1.40
CA LYS A 742 14.54 31.54 1.00
C LYS A 742 14.58 30.07 1.43
N VAL A 743 13.43 29.56 1.86
CA VAL A 743 13.22 28.13 2.14
C VAL A 743 12.04 27.62 1.35
N THR A 744 12.23 26.47 0.69
CA THR A 744 11.17 25.75 0.00
C THR A 744 11.04 24.36 0.60
N VAL A 745 9.87 24.02 1.13
CA VAL A 745 9.56 22.72 1.75
C VAL A 745 8.47 22.01 0.95
N SER A 746 8.75 20.82 0.44
CA SER A 746 7.77 19.92 -0.15
C SER A 746 7.30 18.87 0.86
N LYS A 747 6.54 17.88 0.39
CA LYS A 747 6.12 16.72 1.20
C LYS A 747 7.32 15.88 1.68
N ASP A 748 8.35 15.77 0.85
CA ASP A 748 9.44 14.81 1.06
C ASP A 748 10.81 15.48 1.26
N ASP A 749 11.00 16.72 0.77
CA ASP A 749 12.27 17.45 0.85
C ASP A 749 12.13 18.91 1.31
N THR A 750 13.24 19.47 1.82
CA THR A 750 13.39 20.89 2.16
C THR A 750 14.65 21.42 1.49
N VAL A 751 14.57 22.58 0.85
CA VAL A 751 15.69 23.27 0.24
C VAL A 751 15.85 24.63 0.88
N ILE A 752 17.07 24.92 1.33
CA ILE A 752 17.47 26.19 1.95
C ILE A 752 18.43 26.88 0.99
N LEU A 753 18.12 28.13 0.65
CA LEU A 753 18.84 28.94 -0.34
C LEU A 753 19.44 30.18 0.32
N ASP A 754 20.70 30.48 -0.01
CA ASP A 754 21.52 31.57 0.53
C ASP A 754 21.47 31.63 2.06
N GLY A 755 22.09 30.64 2.71
CA GLY A 755 22.29 30.65 4.16
C GLY A 755 23.29 31.72 4.58
N ASN A 756 23.02 32.46 5.66
CA ASN A 756 23.84 33.60 6.09
C ASN A 756 25.01 33.18 7.02
N GLY A 757 25.53 31.96 6.86
CA GLY A 757 26.65 31.44 7.65
C GLY A 757 27.99 32.05 7.27
N ASP A 758 28.96 32.00 8.19
CA ASP A 758 30.33 32.45 7.90
C ASP A 758 31.02 31.47 6.94
N LYS A 759 31.48 31.96 5.78
CA LYS A 759 32.15 31.16 4.76
C LYS A 759 33.37 30.42 5.29
N LYS A 760 34.12 31.02 6.22
CA LYS A 760 35.27 30.36 6.85
C LYS A 760 34.84 29.16 7.69
N ALA A 761 33.77 29.30 8.47
CA ALA A 761 33.23 28.21 9.27
C ALA A 761 32.70 27.06 8.39
N ILE A 762 32.08 27.40 7.25
CA ILE A 762 31.62 26.40 6.26
C ILE A 762 32.81 25.65 5.65
N GLU A 763 33.87 26.34 5.24
CA GLU A 763 35.09 25.73 4.67
C GLU A 763 35.81 24.84 5.69
N GLU A 764 36.03 25.33 6.92
CA GLU A 764 36.62 24.54 8.00
C GLU A 764 35.79 23.29 8.30
N ARG A 765 34.47 23.41 8.30
CA ARG A 765 33.58 22.27 8.50
C ARG A 765 33.66 21.26 7.34
N CYS A 766 33.76 21.73 6.11
CA CYS A 766 33.97 20.86 4.95
C CYS A 766 35.30 20.10 5.04
N GLU A 767 36.38 20.75 5.48
CA GLU A 767 37.70 20.13 5.64
C GLU A 767 37.73 19.09 6.77
N GLN A 768 37.02 19.35 7.86
CA GLN A 768 36.80 18.37 8.93
C GLN A 768 36.11 17.11 8.41
N ILE A 769 35.05 17.27 7.59
CA ILE A 769 34.32 16.14 7.01
C ILE A 769 35.21 15.38 6.00
N ARG A 770 35.99 16.07 5.16
CA ARG A 770 36.97 15.43 4.26
C ARG A 770 37.99 14.58 5.01
N SER A 771 38.55 15.12 6.09
CA SER A 771 39.49 14.40 6.95
C SER A 771 38.84 13.16 7.60
N ALA A 772 37.59 13.27 8.03
CA ALA A 772 36.84 12.15 8.60
C ALA A 772 36.55 11.03 7.56
N ILE A 773 36.35 11.38 6.29
CA ILE A 773 36.18 10.41 5.20
C ILE A 773 37.46 9.59 5.01
N GLU A 774 38.62 10.23 5.02
CA GLU A 774 39.91 9.56 4.84
C GLU A 774 40.26 8.63 6.00
N LEU A 775 39.91 9.02 7.23
CA LEU A 775 40.17 8.24 8.44
C LEU A 775 39.17 7.10 8.66
N SER A 776 37.99 7.14 8.03
CA SER A 776 36.97 6.12 8.21
C SER A 776 37.35 4.80 7.52
N THR A 777 37.10 3.67 8.19
CA THR A 777 37.32 2.32 7.66
C THR A 777 36.04 1.65 7.14
N SER A 778 34.87 2.25 7.39
CA SER A 778 33.56 1.74 7.02
C SER A 778 33.06 2.40 5.73
N ASP A 779 32.71 1.59 4.72
CA ASP A 779 32.18 2.09 3.45
C ASP A 779 30.85 2.83 3.64
N TYR A 780 30.02 2.38 4.59
CA TYR A 780 28.77 3.05 4.97
C TYR A 780 29.01 4.46 5.53
N ASP A 781 30.00 4.61 6.42
CA ASP A 781 30.29 5.92 7.03
C ASP A 781 30.93 6.86 6.01
N LYS A 782 31.76 6.36 5.10
CA LYS A 782 32.30 7.13 3.98
C LYS A 782 31.20 7.68 3.09
N GLU A 783 30.24 6.85 2.71
CA GLU A 783 29.10 7.26 1.89
C GLU A 783 28.27 8.34 2.60
N LYS A 784 27.99 8.18 3.91
CA LYS A 784 27.24 9.19 4.69
C LYS A 784 27.98 10.49 4.92
N LEU A 785 29.30 10.44 5.12
CA LEU A 785 30.11 11.64 5.23
C LEU A 785 30.26 12.34 3.87
N GLN A 786 30.36 11.60 2.76
CA GLN A 786 30.32 12.14 1.40
C GLN A 786 28.99 12.83 1.09
N GLU A 787 27.86 12.24 1.49
CA GLU A 787 26.52 12.82 1.33
C GLU A 787 26.41 14.16 2.07
N ARG A 788 26.91 14.23 3.31
CA ARG A 788 26.93 15.47 4.11
C ARG A 788 27.86 16.52 3.53
N LEU A 789 29.05 16.11 3.10
CA LEU A 789 30.00 16.99 2.43
C LEU A 789 29.41 17.57 1.15
N ALA A 790 28.74 16.76 0.33
CA ALA A 790 28.07 17.21 -0.89
C ALA A 790 26.96 18.23 -0.58
N LYS A 791 26.17 18.00 0.48
CA LYS A 791 25.12 18.92 0.93
C LYS A 791 25.64 20.25 1.47
N LEU A 792 26.84 20.27 2.07
CA LEU A 792 27.45 21.47 2.65
C LEU A 792 28.33 22.23 1.65
N SER A 793 29.06 21.51 0.78
CA SER A 793 30.00 22.10 -0.18
C SER A 793 29.45 22.25 -1.61
N GLY A 794 28.37 21.54 -1.95
CA GLY A 794 27.88 21.42 -3.32
C GLY A 794 27.24 22.68 -3.88
N GLY A 795 26.84 23.64 -3.04
CA GLY A 795 26.03 24.77 -3.50
C GLY A 795 24.68 24.31 -4.05
N VAL A 796 23.87 25.27 -4.50
CA VAL A 796 22.57 25.02 -5.13
C VAL A 796 22.51 25.83 -6.42
N ALA A 797 22.28 25.18 -7.54
CA ALA A 797 21.99 25.87 -8.79
C ALA A 797 20.48 26.15 -8.87
N VAL A 798 20.13 27.43 -8.98
CA VAL A 798 18.77 27.89 -9.24
C VAL A 798 18.65 28.23 -10.72
N LEU A 799 17.84 27.46 -11.44
CA LEU A 799 17.45 27.72 -12.82
C LEU A 799 16.17 28.57 -12.82
N LYS A 800 16.28 29.85 -13.17
CA LYS A 800 15.14 30.75 -13.32
C LYS A 800 14.65 30.70 -14.75
N ILE A 801 13.42 30.23 -14.95
CA ILE A 801 12.86 29.98 -16.28
C ILE A 801 12.01 31.16 -16.73
N GLY A 802 12.41 31.79 -17.82
CA GLY A 802 11.76 32.97 -18.39
C GLY A 802 10.76 32.63 -19.49
N GLY A 803 9.75 33.50 -19.66
CA GLY A 803 8.74 33.34 -20.70
C GLY A 803 7.81 34.54 -20.80
N ALA A 804 7.08 34.65 -21.91
CA ALA A 804 6.21 35.80 -22.18
C ALA A 804 4.86 35.70 -21.46
N SER A 805 4.46 34.51 -21.02
CA SER A 805 3.20 34.26 -20.30
C SER A 805 3.35 33.18 -19.24
N GLU A 806 2.49 33.20 -18.22
CA GLU A 806 2.48 32.20 -17.14
C GLU A 806 2.31 30.76 -17.68
N ALA A 807 1.48 30.57 -18.72
CA ALA A 807 1.27 29.27 -19.34
C ALA A 807 2.53 28.76 -20.07
N GLU A 808 3.27 29.65 -20.75
CA GLU A 808 4.54 29.31 -21.40
C GLU A 808 5.63 28.99 -20.37
N VAL A 809 5.76 29.81 -19.32
CA VAL A 809 6.72 29.57 -18.22
C VAL A 809 6.43 28.23 -17.56
N GLY A 810 5.16 27.92 -17.28
CA GLY A 810 4.75 26.64 -16.71
C GLY A 810 5.15 25.44 -17.58
N GLU A 811 4.95 25.52 -18.89
CA GLU A 811 5.33 24.42 -19.81
C GLU A 811 6.85 24.29 -19.95
N LYS A 812 7.59 25.41 -20.08
CA LYS A 812 9.07 25.39 -20.07
C LYS A 812 9.61 24.82 -18.77
N LYS A 813 9.00 25.14 -17.63
CA LYS A 813 9.40 24.62 -16.31
C LYS A 813 9.21 23.11 -16.21
N ASP A 814 8.04 22.60 -16.64
CA ASP A 814 7.79 21.15 -16.71
C ASP A 814 8.91 20.50 -17.55
N ARG A 815 9.22 21.05 -18.73
CA ARG A 815 10.27 20.54 -19.63
C ARG A 815 11.69 20.57 -19.05
N VAL A 816 12.08 21.65 -18.37
CA VAL A 816 13.39 21.74 -17.69
C VAL A 816 13.48 20.75 -16.55
N THR A 817 12.36 20.51 -15.85
CA THR A 817 12.28 19.52 -14.76
C THR A 817 12.49 18.11 -15.30
N ASP A 818 11.80 17.75 -16.37
CA ASP A 818 11.95 16.45 -17.04
C ASP A 818 13.39 16.25 -17.54
N ALA A 819 13.96 17.28 -18.18
CA ALA A 819 15.34 17.23 -18.66
C ALA A 819 16.36 17.07 -17.53
N LEU A 820 16.16 17.75 -16.39
CA LEU A 820 17.02 17.63 -15.22
C LEU A 820 16.93 16.23 -14.59
N ASN A 821 15.74 15.65 -14.52
CA ASN A 821 15.55 14.31 -13.98
C ASN A 821 16.17 13.25 -14.90
N ALA A 822 15.99 13.40 -16.21
CA ALA A 822 16.59 12.53 -17.22
C ALA A 822 18.13 12.56 -17.20
N THR A 823 18.75 13.75 -17.05
CA THR A 823 20.21 13.84 -16.95
C THR A 823 20.73 13.19 -15.67
N LYS A 824 20.07 13.37 -14.53
CA LYS A 824 20.42 12.65 -13.28
C LYS A 824 20.31 11.14 -13.45
N ALA A 825 19.20 10.67 -14.00
CA ALA A 825 18.97 9.26 -14.29
C ALA A 825 20.03 8.66 -15.23
N ALA A 826 20.51 9.43 -16.21
CA ALA A 826 21.55 9.01 -17.15
C ALA A 826 22.94 8.95 -16.50
N VAL A 827 23.24 9.84 -15.54
CA VAL A 827 24.49 9.80 -14.78
C VAL A 827 24.53 8.59 -13.84
N GLU A 828 23.38 8.17 -13.29
CA GLU A 828 23.27 7.03 -12.36
C GLU A 828 23.36 5.65 -13.06
N GLU A 829 22.51 5.39 -14.08
CA GLU A 829 22.41 4.06 -14.72
C GLU A 829 22.90 4.03 -16.18
N GLY A 830 23.41 5.14 -16.70
CA GLY A 830 23.87 5.25 -18.08
C GLY A 830 22.76 5.51 -19.12
N ILE A 831 23.16 5.49 -20.38
CA ILE A 831 22.32 5.81 -21.55
C ILE A 831 22.20 4.62 -22.50
N VAL A 832 21.11 4.59 -23.27
CA VAL A 832 20.84 3.64 -24.35
C VAL A 832 20.32 4.36 -25.61
N PRO A 833 20.35 3.73 -26.80
CA PRO A 833 19.76 4.30 -28.01
C PRO A 833 18.28 4.69 -27.81
N GLY A 834 17.97 5.95 -28.07
CA GLY A 834 16.68 6.52 -27.72
C GLY A 834 15.56 6.24 -28.72
N GLY A 835 14.44 6.96 -28.60
CA GLY A 835 13.32 6.88 -29.56
C GLY A 835 12.59 5.54 -29.55
N GLY A 836 12.72 4.77 -28.46
CA GLY A 836 12.15 3.42 -28.32
C GLY A 836 12.94 2.32 -29.02
N VAL A 837 14.08 2.64 -29.65
CA VAL A 837 14.89 1.69 -30.42
C VAL A 837 15.53 0.63 -29.52
N ALA A 838 15.99 1.02 -28.33
CA ALA A 838 16.53 0.07 -27.34
C ALA A 838 15.51 -1.03 -26.98
N LEU A 839 14.25 -0.65 -26.72
CA LEU A 839 13.16 -1.59 -26.44
C LEU A 839 12.83 -2.46 -27.65
N LEU A 840 12.81 -1.87 -28.85
CA LEU A 840 12.52 -2.59 -30.09
C LEU A 840 13.52 -3.72 -30.34
N TYR A 841 14.83 -3.45 -30.24
CA TYR A 841 15.84 -4.50 -30.47
C TYR A 841 15.89 -5.52 -29.34
N ALA A 842 15.65 -5.11 -28.08
CA ALA A 842 15.52 -6.06 -26.97
C ALA A 842 14.38 -7.09 -27.22
N SER A 843 13.36 -6.73 -28.00
CA SER A 843 12.28 -7.67 -28.37
C SER A 843 12.76 -8.85 -29.23
N LYS A 844 13.88 -8.73 -29.97
CA LYS A 844 14.44 -9.84 -30.77
C LYS A 844 15.01 -10.96 -29.90
N GLU A 845 15.47 -10.64 -28.69
CA GLU A 845 16.10 -11.62 -27.81
C GLU A 845 15.07 -12.51 -27.10
N LEU A 846 13.83 -12.03 -27.00
CA LEU A 846 12.73 -12.78 -26.39
C LEU A 846 12.36 -14.05 -27.15
N ASP A 847 12.69 -14.16 -28.45
CA ASP A 847 12.43 -15.37 -29.25
C ASP A 847 13.15 -16.61 -28.71
N LYS A 848 14.27 -16.42 -28.02
CA LYS A 848 15.11 -17.50 -27.48
C LYS A 848 14.79 -17.83 -26.02
N LEU A 849 13.85 -17.12 -25.41
CA LEU A 849 13.55 -17.26 -23.98
C LEU A 849 12.84 -18.62 -23.72
N PRO A 850 13.38 -19.49 -22.85
CA PRO A 850 12.71 -20.73 -22.50
C PRO A 850 11.47 -20.43 -21.64
N THR A 851 10.34 -21.05 -21.98
CA THR A 851 9.07 -20.91 -21.24
C THR A 851 8.57 -22.27 -20.78
N ALA A 852 7.99 -22.35 -19.59
CA ALA A 852 7.54 -23.62 -19.01
C ALA A 852 6.27 -24.17 -19.68
N ASN A 853 5.42 -23.30 -20.23
CA ASN A 853 4.16 -23.70 -20.87
C ASN A 853 3.75 -22.71 -21.99
N PHE A 854 2.73 -23.10 -22.75
CA PHE A 854 2.24 -22.31 -23.89
C PHE A 854 1.69 -20.92 -23.47
N ASP A 855 0.97 -20.85 -22.35
CA ASP A 855 0.42 -19.59 -21.83
C ASP A 855 1.54 -18.59 -21.47
N GLN A 856 2.64 -19.06 -20.87
CA GLN A 856 3.82 -18.24 -20.61
C GLN A 856 4.47 -17.75 -21.92
N LYS A 857 4.52 -18.59 -22.97
CA LYS A 857 4.99 -18.17 -24.29
C LYS A 857 4.16 -17.04 -24.88
N ILE A 858 2.83 -17.10 -24.73
CA ILE A 858 1.95 -15.99 -25.11
C ILE A 858 2.24 -14.75 -24.24
N GLY A 859 2.51 -14.92 -22.94
CA GLY A 859 2.96 -13.84 -22.06
C GLY A 859 4.22 -13.13 -22.56
N VAL A 860 5.22 -13.89 -23.03
CA VAL A 860 6.44 -13.35 -23.66
C VAL A 860 6.10 -12.61 -24.97
N GLN A 861 5.23 -13.19 -25.79
CA GLN A 861 4.79 -12.58 -27.05
C GLN A 861 4.06 -11.23 -26.85
N ILE A 862 3.29 -11.09 -25.76
CA ILE A 862 2.65 -9.83 -25.38
C ILE A 862 3.70 -8.73 -25.19
N ILE A 863 4.75 -9.00 -24.41
CA ILE A 863 5.84 -8.04 -24.22
C ILE A 863 6.55 -7.77 -25.55
N GLN A 864 6.87 -8.80 -26.32
CA GLN A 864 7.54 -8.64 -27.62
C GLN A 864 6.78 -7.71 -28.56
N ASN A 865 5.45 -7.75 -28.57
CA ASN A 865 4.62 -6.85 -29.35
C ASN A 865 4.51 -5.46 -28.70
N ALA A 866 4.37 -5.39 -27.37
CA ALA A 866 4.27 -4.12 -26.65
C ALA A 866 5.51 -3.24 -26.83
N LEU A 867 6.71 -3.83 -26.86
CA LEU A 867 7.99 -3.13 -27.05
C LEU A 867 8.12 -2.40 -28.40
N LYS A 868 7.29 -2.75 -29.39
CA LYS A 868 7.23 -2.06 -30.70
C LYS A 868 6.45 -0.74 -30.64
N THR A 869 5.58 -0.59 -29.64
CA THR A 869 4.61 0.50 -29.53
C THR A 869 5.26 1.89 -29.36
N PRO A 870 6.34 2.06 -28.57
CA PRO A 870 7.00 3.36 -28.45
C PRO A 870 7.50 3.91 -29.80
N VAL A 871 8.24 3.11 -30.57
CA VAL A 871 8.73 3.49 -31.91
C VAL A 871 7.56 3.79 -32.85
N HIS A 872 6.54 2.93 -32.84
CA HIS A 872 5.33 3.12 -33.64
C HIS A 872 4.64 4.46 -33.32
N THR A 873 4.50 4.80 -32.04
CA THR A 873 3.79 6.00 -31.58
C THR A 873 4.58 7.26 -31.92
N ILE A 874 5.90 7.26 -31.69
CA ILE A 874 6.79 8.38 -32.04
C ILE A 874 6.74 8.66 -33.56
N ALA A 875 6.84 7.60 -34.38
CA ALA A 875 6.73 7.72 -35.83
C ALA A 875 5.34 8.22 -36.29
N SER A 876 4.27 7.71 -35.68
CA SER A 876 2.90 8.13 -35.99
C SER A 876 2.66 9.60 -35.66
N ASN A 877 3.17 10.08 -34.52
CA ASN A 877 3.09 11.49 -34.14
C ASN A 877 3.89 12.40 -35.09
N ALA A 878 4.97 11.87 -35.67
CA ALA A 878 5.74 12.55 -36.71
C ALA A 878 5.04 12.62 -38.09
N GLY A 879 3.88 11.97 -38.24
CA GLY A 879 3.08 11.98 -39.47
C GLY A 879 3.49 10.92 -40.49
N VAL A 880 4.26 9.91 -40.08
CA VAL A 880 4.65 8.77 -40.93
C VAL A 880 4.03 7.46 -40.43
N GLU A 881 3.97 6.46 -41.31
CA GLU A 881 3.37 5.16 -40.97
C GLU A 881 4.29 4.36 -40.01
N GLY A 882 3.91 4.31 -38.73
CA GLY A 882 4.73 3.71 -37.68
C GLY A 882 5.03 2.23 -37.90
N ALA A 883 4.08 1.47 -38.45
CA ALA A 883 4.26 0.05 -38.76
C ALA A 883 5.38 -0.19 -39.78
N VAL A 884 5.52 0.69 -40.79
CA VAL A 884 6.57 0.61 -41.81
C VAL A 884 7.94 0.89 -41.20
N ILE A 885 8.05 1.88 -40.32
CA ILE A 885 9.30 2.21 -39.64
C ILE A 885 9.76 1.05 -38.75
N VAL A 886 8.84 0.50 -37.93
CA VAL A 886 9.13 -0.66 -37.07
C VAL A 886 9.58 -1.87 -37.90
N GLY A 887 8.86 -2.18 -38.99
CA GLY A 887 9.22 -3.30 -39.87
C GLY A 887 10.63 -3.17 -40.44
N LYS A 888 10.95 -2.00 -41.01
CA LYS A 888 12.28 -1.71 -41.56
C LYS A 888 13.40 -1.80 -40.52
N LEU A 889 13.18 -1.33 -39.29
CA LEU A 889 14.18 -1.43 -38.22
C LEU A 889 14.39 -2.89 -37.78
N LEU A 890 13.32 -3.69 -37.73
CA LEU A 890 13.43 -5.11 -37.37
C LEU A 890 14.17 -5.94 -38.43
N GLU A 891 14.19 -5.52 -39.70
CA GLU A 891 14.99 -6.15 -40.77
C GLU A 891 16.50 -5.90 -40.62
N GLN A 892 16.92 -4.93 -39.81
CA GLN A 892 18.32 -4.54 -39.66
C GLN A 892 18.97 -5.24 -38.45
N ASP A 893 20.26 -5.55 -38.58
CA ASP A 893 21.05 -6.20 -37.51
C ASP A 893 21.81 -5.19 -36.64
N ASN A 894 21.94 -3.93 -37.07
CA ASN A 894 22.62 -2.90 -36.30
C ASN A 894 21.68 -2.36 -35.20
N PRO A 895 21.97 -2.63 -33.92
CA PRO A 895 21.06 -2.31 -32.83
C PRO A 895 21.13 -0.83 -32.39
N ASP A 896 22.03 -0.04 -33.00
CA ASP A 896 22.15 1.41 -32.83
C ASP A 896 21.50 2.19 -33.98
N LEU A 897 21.08 1.52 -35.05
CA LEU A 897 20.34 2.14 -36.15
C LEU A 897 18.89 2.37 -35.73
N GLY A 898 18.42 3.61 -35.87
CA GLY A 898 17.05 4.00 -35.54
C GLY A 898 16.48 5.02 -36.53
N TYR A 899 15.36 5.62 -36.16
CA TYR A 899 14.65 6.60 -36.96
C TYR A 899 14.59 7.95 -36.23
N ASP A 900 15.23 8.97 -36.78
CA ASP A 900 15.11 10.35 -36.31
C ASP A 900 13.74 10.90 -36.73
N ALA A 901 12.79 10.92 -35.80
CA ALA A 901 11.44 11.39 -36.05
C ALA A 901 11.33 12.93 -36.23
N ALA A 902 12.35 13.69 -35.83
CA ALA A 902 12.39 15.13 -36.05
C ALA A 902 12.72 15.42 -37.53
N LYS A 903 13.78 14.79 -38.05
CA LYS A 903 14.27 14.99 -39.43
C LYS A 903 13.61 14.08 -40.47
N GLY A 904 13.16 12.89 -40.06
CA GLY A 904 12.55 11.88 -40.93
C GLY A 904 13.55 10.94 -41.62
N GLU A 905 14.69 10.65 -41.00
CA GLU A 905 15.80 9.89 -41.59
C GLU A 905 16.24 8.72 -40.70
N TYR A 906 16.84 7.69 -41.31
CA TYR A 906 17.45 6.59 -40.57
C TYR A 906 18.89 6.92 -40.22
N VAL A 907 19.21 6.88 -38.93
CA VAL A 907 20.51 7.32 -38.41
C VAL A 907 21.02 6.38 -37.32
N ASP A 908 22.33 6.44 -37.09
CA ASP A 908 22.92 5.89 -35.86
C ASP A 908 22.48 6.79 -34.68
N MET A 909 21.65 6.24 -33.80
CA MET A 909 20.96 7.00 -32.75
C MET A 909 21.95 7.60 -31.77
N VAL A 910 23.00 6.86 -31.40
CA VAL A 910 24.00 7.33 -30.44
C VAL A 910 24.82 8.46 -31.07
N LYS A 911 25.27 8.30 -32.32
CA LYS A 911 26.02 9.36 -33.04
C LYS A 911 25.18 10.58 -33.34
N ALA A 912 23.90 10.40 -33.66
CA ALA A 912 22.97 11.49 -33.89
C ALA A 912 22.57 12.21 -32.60
N GLY A 913 22.92 11.65 -31.43
CA GLY A 913 22.54 12.21 -30.14
C GLY A 913 21.08 12.02 -29.81
N ILE A 914 20.50 10.89 -30.17
CA ILE A 914 19.14 10.49 -29.79
C ILE A 914 19.29 9.30 -28.84
N ILE A 915 19.44 9.62 -27.56
CA ILE A 915 19.75 8.73 -26.46
C ILE A 915 18.73 8.94 -25.34
N ASP A 916 18.38 7.86 -24.65
CA ASP A 916 17.46 7.88 -23.52
C ASP A 916 18.19 7.31 -22.28
N PRO A 917 17.92 7.80 -21.06
CA PRO A 917 18.47 7.20 -19.84
C PRO A 917 17.96 5.77 -19.63
N LEU A 918 18.86 4.83 -19.27
CA LEU A 918 18.47 3.44 -19.00
C LEU A 918 17.42 3.37 -17.88
N LYS A 919 17.64 4.11 -16.79
CA LYS A 919 16.76 4.12 -15.61
C LYS A 919 15.32 4.48 -15.99
N VAL A 920 15.14 5.47 -16.87
CA VAL A 920 13.81 5.90 -17.36
C VAL A 920 13.12 4.77 -18.13
N ILE A 921 13.77 4.19 -19.13
CA ILE A 921 13.19 3.15 -19.98
C ILE A 921 12.89 1.88 -19.18
N ARG A 922 13.83 1.46 -18.33
CA ARG A 922 13.70 0.30 -17.45
C ARG A 922 12.51 0.46 -16.50
N THR A 923 12.42 1.61 -15.84
CA THR A 923 11.34 1.91 -14.88
C THR A 923 9.99 1.96 -15.59
N ALA A 924 9.88 2.65 -16.72
CA ALA A 924 8.66 2.71 -17.52
C ALA A 924 8.14 1.32 -17.93
N LEU A 925 9.03 0.40 -18.34
CA LEU A 925 8.65 -0.96 -18.72
C LEU A 925 8.21 -1.79 -17.50
N VAL A 926 8.96 -1.73 -16.39
CA VAL A 926 8.67 -2.50 -15.17
C VAL A 926 7.34 -2.08 -14.56
N ASP A 927 7.11 -0.76 -14.43
CA ASP A 927 5.87 -0.22 -13.85
C ASP A 927 4.67 -0.53 -14.76
N ALA A 928 4.83 -0.37 -16.07
CA ALA A 928 3.78 -0.66 -17.03
C ALA A 928 3.39 -2.14 -17.02
N ALA A 929 4.37 -3.06 -17.02
CA ALA A 929 4.13 -4.49 -16.99
C ALA A 929 3.53 -4.95 -15.66
N SER A 930 3.98 -4.38 -14.53
CA SER A 930 3.44 -4.66 -13.20
C SER A 930 1.93 -4.43 -13.15
N VAL A 931 1.49 -3.20 -13.41
CA VAL A 931 0.06 -2.85 -13.31
C VAL A 931 -0.76 -3.54 -14.41
N SER A 932 -0.26 -3.62 -15.64
CA SER A 932 -0.98 -4.29 -16.74
C SER A 932 -1.21 -5.78 -16.47
N SER A 933 -0.23 -6.46 -15.87
CA SER A 933 -0.35 -7.86 -15.52
C SER A 933 -1.41 -8.06 -14.42
N LEU A 934 -1.45 -7.18 -13.41
CA LEU A 934 -2.48 -7.18 -12.37
C LEU A 934 -3.89 -6.98 -12.96
N MET A 935 -4.04 -6.00 -13.86
CA MET A 935 -5.31 -5.74 -14.55
C MET A 935 -5.74 -6.94 -15.41
N THR A 936 -4.80 -7.57 -16.13
CA THR A 936 -5.07 -8.76 -16.96
C THR A 936 -5.59 -9.93 -16.13
N THR A 937 -5.10 -10.09 -14.91
CA THR A 937 -5.55 -11.14 -13.97
C THR A 937 -6.87 -10.83 -13.26
N THR A 938 -7.50 -9.68 -13.50
CA THR A 938 -8.75 -9.28 -12.83
C THR A 938 -9.94 -10.08 -13.35
N GLU A 939 -10.73 -10.66 -12.43
CA GLU A 939 -11.98 -11.36 -12.76
C GLU A 939 -13.24 -10.66 -12.26
N ALA A 940 -13.14 -9.90 -11.18
CA ALA A 940 -14.26 -9.12 -10.68
C ALA A 940 -13.80 -7.71 -10.33
N VAL A 941 -14.66 -6.74 -10.60
CA VAL A 941 -14.49 -5.34 -10.19
C VAL A 941 -15.68 -4.96 -9.33
N VAL A 942 -15.40 -4.43 -8.14
CA VAL A 942 -16.40 -3.98 -7.16
C VAL A 942 -16.35 -2.46 -7.08
N VAL A 943 -17.40 -1.79 -7.56
CA VAL A 943 -17.54 -0.32 -7.51
C VAL A 943 -18.74 0.09 -6.68
N GLU A 944 -18.71 1.30 -6.13
CA GLU A 944 -19.89 1.93 -5.57
C GLU A 944 -20.92 2.19 -6.68
N LEU A 945 -22.21 1.99 -6.38
CA LEU A 945 -23.25 2.40 -7.31
C LEU A 945 -23.21 3.92 -7.51
N PRO A 946 -23.49 4.42 -8.72
CA PRO A 946 -23.75 5.84 -8.93
C PRO A 946 -24.86 6.28 -7.96
N LYS A 947 -24.62 7.34 -7.18
CA LYS A 947 -25.68 7.93 -6.37
C LYS A 947 -26.71 8.52 -7.34
N ASP A 948 -27.95 8.05 -7.27
CA ASP A 948 -29.05 8.72 -7.96
C ASP A 948 -29.12 10.16 -7.44
N GLU A 949 -29.12 11.15 -8.34
CA GLU A 949 -29.18 12.59 -8.00
C GLU A 949 -30.43 12.99 -7.18
N LYS A 950 -31.34 12.05 -6.89
CA LYS A 950 -32.60 12.28 -6.17
C LYS A 950 -32.54 12.02 -4.65
N ASP A 951 -31.47 11.41 -4.14
CA ASP A 951 -31.36 11.07 -2.70
C ASP A 951 -30.31 11.94 -1.97
N VAL A 952 -30.23 13.22 -2.31
CA VAL A 952 -29.65 14.21 -1.38
C VAL A 952 -30.81 14.76 -0.56
N PRO A 953 -30.98 14.38 0.73
CA PRO A 953 -31.84 15.18 1.59
C PRO A 953 -31.25 16.58 1.60
N ALA A 954 -32.04 17.56 1.18
CA ALA A 954 -31.68 18.97 1.30
C ALA A 954 -31.25 19.21 2.75
N MET A 955 -29.95 19.41 2.97
CA MET A 955 -29.47 19.91 4.25
C MET A 955 -30.20 21.23 4.49
N PRO A 956 -30.83 21.44 5.65
CA PRO A 956 -31.36 22.74 5.99
C PRO A 956 -30.19 23.72 5.96
N GLY A 957 -30.28 24.71 5.07
CA GLY A 957 -29.29 25.75 4.94
C GLY A 957 -29.01 26.35 6.31
N GLY A 958 -27.75 26.28 6.73
CA GLY A 958 -27.27 26.98 7.92
C GLY A 958 -27.27 28.48 7.67
N GLU A 959 -28.41 29.14 7.80
CA GLU A 959 -28.48 30.55 8.15
C GLU A 959 -28.03 30.69 9.61
N GLY A 960 -26.71 30.78 9.82
CA GLY A 960 -26.16 30.85 11.18
C GLY A 960 -24.77 31.47 11.34
N THR A 961 -24.14 31.97 10.27
CA THR A 961 -22.77 32.51 10.34
C THR A 961 -22.54 33.78 9.51
N ASN A 962 -23.59 34.53 9.18
CA ASN A 962 -23.45 35.85 8.52
C ASN A 962 -23.96 37.06 9.32
N CYS A 963 -24.47 36.87 10.55
CA CYS A 963 -24.92 38.00 11.39
C CYS A 963 -23.82 38.66 12.25
N LEU A 964 -22.64 38.05 12.42
CA LEU A 964 -21.57 38.62 13.25
C LEU A 964 -20.58 39.51 12.48
N LEU A 965 -20.36 39.25 11.18
CA LEU A 965 -19.47 40.08 10.36
C LEU A 965 -20.12 41.40 9.92
N GLN A 966 -21.46 41.43 9.80
CA GLN A 966 -22.19 42.62 9.38
C GLN A 966 -22.46 43.60 10.53
N ALA A 967 -22.34 43.15 11.79
CA ALA A 967 -22.44 44.00 12.97
C ALA A 967 -21.11 44.68 13.35
N LEU A 968 -19.97 44.10 12.97
CA LEU A 968 -18.63 44.65 13.29
C LEU A 968 -18.13 45.71 12.29
N LEU A 969 -18.73 45.79 11.10
CA LEU A 969 -18.38 46.79 10.07
C LEU A 969 -19.24 48.07 10.13
N ALA A 970 -20.13 48.19 11.10
CA ALA A 970 -20.96 49.38 11.32
C ALA A 970 -20.52 50.24 12.53
N THR A 971 -19.40 49.89 13.18
CA THR A 971 -18.81 50.65 14.30
C THR A 971 -17.29 50.80 14.19
N ALA A 972 -16.80 51.18 13.00
CA ALA A 972 -15.44 51.66 12.77
C ALA A 972 -15.49 52.97 11.99
#